data_AF-A0A1J5AWA1-F1
#
_entry.id   AF-A0A1J5AWA1-F1
#
_cell.length_a   1.000
_cell.length_b   1.000
_cell.length_c   1.000
_cell.angle_alpha   90.00
_cell.angle_beta   90.00
_cell.angle_gamma   90.00
#
_symmetry.space_group_name_H-M   'P 1'
#
loop_
_entity.id
_entity.type
_entity.pdbx_description
1 polymer ?
#
loop_
_entity_poly.entity_id
_entity_poly.type
_entity_poly.pdbx_seq_one_letter_code
_entity_poly.pdbx_strand_id
1 'polypeptide(L)'
;MEHILDIEKKAEELDAIFLNIKKSNTILFLGAGASVGEKRFLSKEVIEYYESKIGKELNEQNITKWLDILSADDSFSRTHFDNFVLELLQKYTVTEGHKIMAAIPWREIITTNYDLLVERAFDEITSSSQKIYDIKPVRNQKQYNYRESNTEVRYIKLNGCISDKSLYPLAFSTDDFRKLGSFYKLVLNDLKNISHEIQFLSMGYSFTDDFGKELLDKFDSYNFRDKRWILNVDPYPNENALAYYKKNKICIIKCSFQDFFLKYKEWETKNADIVVKKKGLSLSNSKDYHISAPPQLLINLDGIVKQLNTHTRERFIKEEEYYKGDEPNFGVITRGLDVIKTKFTQTFTEEIQRVVNDKKGTFVPVFFISGDFGIGKSTFTLRLIYELEKQADLDLVAFEIVDFNKARKEHLIDLIKTMKAKNFIFFCDEIEIESYFKSLIEIQRDISIEQFQDCNIFFIAPIRENILEKFKLNRSVPNSHELKISGEFTVEEIEDLLEKLKKANLIEYRDAGEKKRLVSKIMEEYNSDSFVALMASITSGRHENDLIDCYNQLSKEAQQAFLYTALLHKHKLLMPASWLKQNIKMDWDEFISKIIKAEGKGILIQEFVPSHGTQPDLYFKTKHPLIAERLVNRFIPNKDKQFQFYEQMLKQIEHGQTSSYLANNLLRALGRNSEYNNTQIDKLYDAGYTKLSDDPYFLLNYAINLQNRKTKASVKKAIDYILYAEGLLDYRNHRFIHRRAALNFELAKLYFVEENQLNYTNFYIKEAEDLFVLKQLLDPFSAFSYVDYIKLIVWQLENIEYDIEDVMQKQILIEDLFDLANRTVTDDIIRIDSLQTLYANYLNKRTDNKDYKQYLDELYQNARLRPYACILLHNYHLQKEAFEKCDSYISEMESMQENFEVVKFLFKIYGRNLHEANTRVKLLRMARENTQLEKDYPLRFYYFKFIAESYNFNYFDGKNYLNNIQSRYHNLHPEFHYEWKDPSGEVLLFDATVVKNPGQRFKAIKISNIQLTARLIKGNYDMFSVGSKVKIKLHFYLYGLMAEIIQTTENSHE
;
A
#
# COMPACT_ATOMS: atom_id res chain seq x y z
N MET A 1 25.22 20.26 -52.62
CA MET A 1 24.04 21.07 -52.97
C MET A 1 24.49 22.12 -53.97
N GLU A 2 23.85 22.19 -55.13
CA GLU A 2 24.10 23.30 -56.06
C GLU A 2 23.59 24.61 -55.48
N HIS A 3 24.24 25.73 -55.82
CA HIS A 3 23.88 27.05 -55.30
C HIS A 3 22.66 27.68 -55.99
N ILE A 4 22.22 27.12 -57.11
CA ILE A 4 20.97 27.51 -57.79
C ILE A 4 20.21 26.22 -58.13
N LEU A 5 19.03 26.05 -57.55
CA LEU A 5 18.10 24.95 -57.78
C LEU A 5 16.95 25.45 -58.64
N ASP A 6 16.79 24.84 -59.81
CA ASP A 6 15.63 25.06 -60.68
C ASP A 6 14.50 24.12 -60.22
N ILE A 7 13.36 24.70 -59.81
CA ILE A 7 12.27 23.97 -59.17
C ILE A 7 11.70 22.85 -60.07
N GLU A 8 11.88 22.97 -61.39
CA GLU A 8 11.38 21.99 -62.37
C GLU A 8 12.36 20.85 -62.66
N LYS A 9 13.65 21.00 -62.35
CA LYS A 9 14.71 20.07 -62.80
C LYS A 9 15.37 19.25 -61.69
N LYS A 10 15.19 19.65 -60.43
CA LYS A 10 15.97 19.15 -59.27
C LYS A 10 15.07 18.53 -58.18
N ALA A 11 14.15 17.64 -58.57
CA ALA A 11 13.07 17.14 -57.69
C ALA A 11 13.56 16.48 -56.39
N GLU A 12 14.61 15.64 -56.41
CA GLU A 12 15.09 14.94 -55.21
C GLU A 12 15.64 15.89 -54.13
N GLU A 13 16.34 16.96 -54.52
CA GLU A 13 16.89 17.95 -53.58
C GLU A 13 15.77 18.80 -52.95
N LEU A 14 14.69 19.07 -53.71
CA LEU A 14 13.50 19.76 -53.22
C LEU A 14 12.66 18.92 -52.27
N ASP A 15 12.52 17.62 -52.56
CA ASP A 15 11.78 16.70 -51.69
C ASP A 15 12.39 16.64 -50.28
N ALA A 16 13.73 16.68 -50.19
CA ALA A 16 14.43 16.73 -48.90
C ALA A 16 14.14 18.04 -48.13
N ILE A 17 14.04 19.17 -48.82
CA ILE A 17 13.70 20.48 -48.23
C ILE A 17 12.25 20.45 -47.73
N PHE A 18 11.31 20.01 -48.57
CA PHE A 18 9.91 19.89 -48.20
C PHE A 18 9.69 18.93 -47.02
N LEU A 19 10.46 17.85 -46.94
CA LEU A 19 10.42 16.93 -45.78
C LEU A 19 10.83 17.61 -44.47
N ASN A 20 11.85 18.47 -44.48
CA ASN A 20 12.25 19.21 -43.28
C ASN A 20 11.23 20.28 -42.88
N ILE A 21 10.58 20.91 -43.87
CA ILE A 21 9.45 21.82 -43.62
C ILE A 21 8.30 21.07 -42.93
N LYS A 22 7.89 19.91 -43.46
CA LYS A 22 6.79 19.12 -42.91
C LYS A 22 7.06 18.61 -41.48
N LYS A 23 8.32 18.37 -41.12
CA LYS A 23 8.75 17.90 -39.79
C LYS A 23 8.87 19.02 -38.75
N SER A 24 8.53 20.26 -39.07
CA SER A 24 8.74 21.41 -38.19
C SER A 24 10.22 21.70 -37.86
N ASN A 25 11.11 21.34 -38.79
CA ASN A 25 12.55 21.57 -38.66
C ASN A 25 13.02 22.77 -39.49
N THR A 26 12.15 23.74 -39.79
CA THR A 26 12.48 24.90 -40.62
C THR A 26 12.03 26.21 -39.97
N ILE A 27 12.95 27.17 -39.89
CA ILE A 27 12.67 28.57 -39.53
C ILE A 27 12.50 29.37 -40.83
N LEU A 28 11.38 30.09 -40.94
CA LEU A 28 11.03 30.86 -42.14
C LEU A 28 11.38 32.34 -41.95
N PHE A 29 12.16 32.89 -42.87
CA PHE A 29 12.49 34.32 -42.95
C PHE A 29 11.75 34.98 -44.11
N LEU A 30 10.97 36.03 -43.81
CA LEU A 30 10.18 36.74 -44.80
C LEU A 30 10.69 38.17 -44.97
N GLY A 31 11.02 38.52 -46.20
CA GLY A 31 11.31 39.89 -46.61
C GLY A 31 10.20 40.47 -47.48
N ALA A 32 10.35 41.71 -47.91
CA ALA A 32 9.29 42.44 -48.63
C ALA A 32 8.88 41.76 -49.94
N GLY A 33 9.76 40.95 -50.53
CA GLY A 33 9.44 40.13 -51.71
C GLY A 33 8.39 39.05 -51.45
N ALA A 34 8.20 38.59 -50.21
CA ALA A 34 7.14 37.65 -49.86
C ALA A 34 5.74 38.28 -49.88
N SER A 35 5.66 39.60 -49.70
CA SER A 35 4.40 40.36 -49.76
C SER A 35 4.03 40.79 -51.19
N VAL A 36 4.87 40.50 -52.19
CA VAL A 36 4.62 40.88 -53.58
C VAL A 36 3.60 39.93 -54.20
N GLY A 37 2.48 40.50 -54.64
CA GLY A 37 1.43 39.82 -55.41
C GLY A 37 1.16 40.59 -56.71
N GLU A 38 -0.11 40.93 -56.97
CA GLU A 38 -0.48 41.82 -58.08
C GLU A 38 0.07 43.25 -57.91
N LYS A 39 0.28 43.67 -56.65
CA LYS A 39 0.87 44.98 -56.30
C LYS A 39 2.28 44.78 -55.77
N ARG A 40 3.14 45.77 -56.01
CA ARG A 40 4.55 45.76 -55.64
C ARG A 40 4.92 47.06 -54.94
N PHE A 41 5.23 46.98 -53.64
CA PHE A 41 5.64 48.10 -52.79
C PHE A 41 6.97 47.76 -52.10
N LEU A 42 8.03 47.48 -52.88
CA LEU A 42 9.36 47.33 -52.30
C LEU A 42 9.95 48.72 -52.02
N SER A 43 11.11 48.77 -51.39
CA SER A 43 11.79 50.01 -51.01
C SER A 43 11.89 51.02 -52.16
N LYS A 44 12.19 50.55 -53.37
CA LYS A 44 12.27 51.40 -54.56
C LYS A 44 10.93 52.02 -54.92
N GLU A 45 9.86 51.23 -55.00
CA GLU A 45 8.54 51.75 -55.37
C GLU A 45 7.96 52.65 -54.27
N VAL A 46 8.25 52.38 -52.99
CA VAL A 46 7.86 53.26 -51.87
C VAL A 46 8.51 54.65 -51.99
N ILE A 47 9.81 54.70 -52.34
CA ILE A 47 10.53 55.95 -52.60
C ILE A 47 9.86 56.69 -53.76
N GLU A 48 9.74 56.05 -54.92
CA GLU A 48 9.17 56.66 -56.14
C GLU A 48 7.75 57.21 -55.91
N TYR A 49 6.89 56.45 -55.22
CA TYR A 49 5.53 56.89 -54.93
C TYR A 49 5.48 58.02 -53.91
N TYR A 50 6.38 58.05 -52.91
CA TYR A 50 6.41 59.14 -51.94
C TYR A 50 7.00 60.41 -52.55
N GLU A 51 8.09 60.31 -53.32
CA GLU A 51 8.71 61.43 -54.05
C GLU A 51 7.71 62.08 -55.00
N SER A 52 6.92 61.27 -55.73
CA SER A 52 5.81 61.74 -56.55
C SER A 52 4.72 62.45 -55.72
N LYS A 53 4.41 61.96 -54.52
CA LYS A 53 3.42 62.57 -53.61
C LYS A 53 3.88 63.92 -53.05
N ILE A 54 5.17 64.09 -52.79
CA ILE A 54 5.74 65.33 -52.23
C ILE A 54 6.33 66.28 -53.30
N GLY A 55 6.42 65.83 -54.56
CA GLY A 55 6.97 66.61 -55.68
C GLY A 55 8.48 66.87 -55.58
N LYS A 56 9.25 65.97 -54.95
CA LYS A 56 10.70 66.14 -54.67
C LYS A 56 11.45 64.83 -54.93
N GLU A 57 12.46 64.86 -55.79
CA GLU A 57 13.34 63.73 -56.12
C GLU A 57 14.71 63.89 -55.45
N LEU A 58 15.19 62.87 -54.74
CA LEU A 58 16.46 62.86 -54.02
C LEU A 58 17.54 61.99 -54.68
N ASN A 59 17.21 61.20 -55.70
CA ASN A 59 18.14 60.31 -56.43
C ASN A 59 18.92 59.33 -55.54
N GLU A 60 18.34 58.89 -54.41
CA GLU A 60 18.90 57.85 -53.55
C GLU A 60 17.98 56.62 -53.57
N GLN A 61 18.56 55.44 -53.82
CA GLN A 61 17.82 54.19 -54.01
C GLN A 61 17.74 53.36 -52.72
N ASN A 62 18.64 53.60 -51.76
CA ASN A 62 18.59 52.96 -50.46
C ASN A 62 17.60 53.71 -49.55
N ILE A 63 16.46 53.09 -49.23
CA ILE A 63 15.40 53.71 -48.44
C ILE A 63 15.86 54.26 -47.08
N THR A 64 16.86 53.64 -46.46
CA THR A 64 17.40 54.10 -45.18
C THR A 64 18.17 55.39 -45.32
N LYS A 65 19.11 55.45 -46.28
CA LYS A 65 19.82 56.69 -46.59
C LYS A 65 18.89 57.76 -47.12
N TRP A 66 17.94 57.39 -47.97
CA TRP A 66 16.94 58.28 -48.52
C TRP A 66 16.10 58.92 -47.41
N LEU A 67 15.65 58.13 -46.43
CA LEU A 67 14.89 58.66 -45.30
C LEU A 67 15.76 59.47 -44.34
N ASP A 68 17.03 59.10 -44.13
CA ASP A 68 17.97 59.90 -43.33
C ASP A 68 18.20 61.29 -43.96
N ILE A 69 18.36 61.37 -45.28
CA ILE A 69 18.47 62.63 -46.03
C ILE A 69 17.17 63.43 -45.92
N LEU A 70 16.03 62.76 -46.12
CA LEU A 70 14.73 63.41 -46.07
C LEU A 70 14.38 63.91 -44.66
N SER A 71 14.81 63.20 -43.61
CA SER A 71 14.59 63.58 -42.21
C SER A 71 15.43 64.77 -41.76
N ALA A 72 16.46 65.15 -42.53
CA ALA A 72 17.25 66.36 -42.29
C ALA A 72 16.58 67.63 -42.86
N ASP A 73 15.47 67.49 -43.58
CA ASP A 73 14.67 68.61 -44.08
C ASP A 73 13.61 69.02 -43.04
N ASP A 74 13.63 70.27 -42.59
CA ASP A 74 12.70 70.80 -41.58
C ASP A 74 11.22 70.74 -42.02
N SER A 75 10.94 70.62 -43.32
CA SER A 75 9.58 70.48 -43.85
C SER A 75 9.04 69.04 -43.82
N PHE A 76 9.89 68.05 -43.50
CA PHE A 76 9.52 66.65 -43.47
C PHE A 76 8.79 66.27 -42.18
N SER A 77 7.67 65.56 -42.32
CA SER A 77 6.95 64.94 -41.20
C SER A 77 7.07 63.42 -41.26
N ARG A 78 7.75 62.84 -40.25
CA ARG A 78 7.86 61.38 -40.12
C ARG A 78 6.50 60.69 -40.03
N THR A 79 5.57 61.29 -39.28
CA THR A 79 4.20 60.76 -39.14
C THR A 79 3.48 60.70 -40.49
N HIS A 80 3.67 61.69 -41.37
CA HIS A 80 3.08 61.69 -42.70
C HIS A 80 3.63 60.55 -43.57
N PHE A 81 4.95 60.33 -43.55
CA PHE A 81 5.58 59.19 -44.25
C PHE A 81 5.07 57.84 -43.73
N ASP A 82 5.04 57.64 -42.41
CA ASP A 82 4.55 56.39 -41.82
C ASP A 82 3.06 56.16 -42.08
N ASN A 83 2.25 57.22 -42.23
CA ASN A 83 0.85 57.12 -42.66
C ASN A 83 0.74 56.73 -44.14
N PHE A 84 1.58 57.29 -45.00
CA PHE A 84 1.62 56.93 -46.40
C PHE A 84 2.01 55.46 -46.62
N VAL A 85 3.05 54.98 -45.92
CA VAL A 85 3.46 53.57 -45.98
C VAL A 85 2.31 52.66 -45.52
N LEU A 86 1.60 53.02 -44.45
CA LEU A 86 0.41 52.30 -43.99
C LEU A 86 -0.65 52.17 -45.10
N GLU A 87 -0.99 53.26 -45.78
CA GLU A 87 -1.97 53.28 -46.88
C GLU A 87 -1.56 52.37 -48.06
N LEU A 88 -0.26 52.28 -48.35
CA LEU A 88 0.25 51.38 -49.39
C LEU A 88 0.12 49.92 -48.96
N LEU A 89 0.63 49.58 -47.78
CA LEU A 89 0.71 48.19 -47.31
C LEU A 89 -0.66 47.57 -47.01
N GLN A 90 -1.66 48.38 -46.63
CA GLN A 90 -3.04 47.89 -46.45
C GLN A 90 -3.68 47.37 -47.75
N LYS A 91 -3.17 47.77 -48.92
CA LYS A 91 -3.70 47.34 -50.22
C LYS A 91 -3.29 45.92 -50.60
N TYR A 92 -2.41 45.29 -49.83
CA TYR A 92 -2.02 43.90 -50.03
C TYR A 92 -3.12 42.93 -49.60
N THR A 93 -3.32 41.89 -50.41
CA THR A 93 -4.29 40.82 -50.21
C THR A 93 -3.59 39.48 -49.98
N VAL A 94 -4.21 38.62 -49.18
CA VAL A 94 -3.73 37.26 -48.93
C VAL A 94 -3.83 36.46 -50.23
N THR A 95 -2.73 35.81 -50.64
CA THR A 95 -2.71 34.90 -51.79
C THR A 95 -2.84 33.44 -51.35
N GLU A 96 -3.12 32.52 -52.28
CA GLU A 96 -3.17 31.09 -51.95
C GLU A 96 -1.84 30.57 -51.37
N GLY A 97 -0.69 31.09 -51.81
CA GLY A 97 0.61 30.76 -51.24
C GLY A 97 0.72 31.14 -49.77
N HIS A 98 0.12 32.27 -49.36
CA HIS A 98 0.08 32.67 -47.95
C HIS A 98 -0.78 31.73 -47.12
N LYS A 99 -1.93 31.28 -47.64
CA LYS A 99 -2.79 30.29 -46.96
C LYS A 99 -2.10 28.95 -46.79
N ILE A 100 -1.41 28.48 -47.82
CA ILE A 100 -0.63 27.23 -47.75
C ILE A 100 0.50 27.39 -46.73
N MET A 101 1.22 28.51 -46.77
CA MET A 101 2.26 28.81 -45.79
C MET A 101 1.71 28.83 -44.35
N ALA A 102 0.52 29.38 -44.12
CA ALA A 102 -0.12 29.36 -42.80
C ALA A 102 -0.50 27.94 -42.33
N ALA A 103 -0.74 27.01 -43.26
CA ALA A 103 -1.06 25.61 -42.98
C ALA A 103 0.18 24.72 -42.76
N ILE A 104 1.39 25.27 -42.76
CA ILE A 104 2.64 24.51 -42.59
C ILE A 104 3.12 24.57 -41.13
N PRO A 105 3.66 23.46 -40.57
CA PRO A 105 4.12 23.43 -39.18
C PRO A 105 5.49 24.10 -39.01
N TRP A 106 5.59 25.42 -39.17
CA TRP A 106 6.86 26.13 -38.99
C TRP A 106 7.40 26.01 -37.57
N ARG A 107 8.73 25.97 -37.44
CA ARG A 107 9.39 26.04 -36.14
C ARG A 107 9.23 27.44 -35.53
N GLU A 108 9.44 28.44 -36.37
CA GLU A 108 9.37 29.87 -36.05
C GLU A 108 9.30 30.65 -37.37
N ILE A 109 8.63 31.79 -37.37
CA ILE A 109 8.54 32.69 -38.52
C ILE A 109 9.14 34.03 -38.11
N ILE A 110 10.05 34.56 -38.90
CA ILE A 110 10.72 35.85 -38.67
C ILE A 110 10.53 36.71 -39.90
N THR A 111 10.15 37.97 -39.72
CA THR A 111 9.91 38.89 -40.84
C THR A 111 10.51 40.26 -40.60
N THR A 112 10.92 40.90 -41.69
CA THR A 112 11.20 42.34 -41.73
C THR A 112 10.02 43.17 -42.23
N ASN A 113 8.90 42.52 -42.58
CA ASN A 113 7.75 43.18 -43.19
C ASN A 113 6.86 43.81 -42.12
N TYR A 114 6.29 44.97 -42.47
CA TYR A 114 5.40 45.71 -41.58
C TYR A 114 3.94 45.28 -41.72
N ASP A 115 3.56 44.74 -42.89
CA ASP A 115 2.18 44.40 -43.27
C ASP A 115 1.57 43.26 -42.43
N LEU A 116 0.25 43.04 -42.57
CA LEU A 116 -0.48 42.03 -41.82
C LEU A 116 -0.88 40.81 -42.68
N LEU A 117 -0.13 40.49 -43.74
CA LEU A 117 -0.51 39.39 -44.64
C LEU A 117 -0.43 38.02 -43.96
N VAL A 118 0.64 37.77 -43.21
CA VAL A 118 0.82 36.50 -42.49
C VAL A 118 -0.26 36.34 -41.44
N GLU A 119 -0.51 37.37 -40.62
CA GLU A 119 -1.58 37.35 -39.62
C GLU A 119 -2.95 37.04 -40.26
N ARG A 120 -3.31 37.77 -41.33
CA ARG A 120 -4.57 37.56 -42.05
C ARG A 120 -4.66 36.17 -42.69
N ALA A 121 -3.55 35.61 -43.17
CA ALA A 121 -3.53 34.26 -43.73
C ALA A 121 -3.84 33.19 -42.69
N PHE A 122 -3.31 33.33 -41.46
CA PHE A 122 -3.66 32.45 -40.35
C PHE A 122 -5.13 32.62 -39.91
N ASP A 123 -5.64 33.85 -39.88
CA ASP A 123 -7.05 34.12 -39.58
C ASP A 123 -7.97 33.44 -40.61
N GLU A 124 -7.65 33.52 -41.90
CA GLU A 124 -8.46 32.92 -42.99
C GLU A 124 -8.52 31.39 -42.92
N ILE A 125 -7.52 30.71 -42.34
CA ILE A 125 -7.53 29.24 -42.19
C ILE A 125 -8.04 28.77 -40.82
N THR A 126 -8.39 29.68 -39.91
CA THR A 126 -8.65 29.37 -38.49
C THR A 126 -9.80 28.37 -38.28
N SER A 127 -10.82 28.39 -39.14
CA SER A 127 -11.97 27.46 -39.07
C SER A 127 -11.82 26.23 -39.97
N SER A 128 -10.64 26.00 -40.54
CA SER A 128 -10.37 24.88 -41.44
C SER A 128 -9.55 23.79 -40.78
N SER A 129 -9.69 22.54 -41.25
CA SER A 129 -8.84 21.42 -40.84
C SER A 129 -7.38 21.53 -41.30
N GLN A 130 -7.04 22.59 -42.05
CA GLN A 130 -5.67 22.88 -42.47
C GLN A 130 -4.87 23.65 -41.41
N LYS A 131 -5.53 24.14 -40.35
CA LYS A 131 -4.87 24.85 -39.26
C LYS A 131 -4.03 23.90 -38.43
N ILE A 132 -2.71 24.15 -38.36
CA ILE A 132 -1.80 23.38 -37.51
C ILE A 132 -1.41 24.14 -36.23
N TYR A 133 -1.11 25.43 -36.37
CA TYR A 133 -0.70 26.30 -35.28
C TYR A 133 -1.50 27.61 -35.25
N ASP A 134 -1.73 28.11 -34.04
CA ASP A 134 -2.09 29.51 -33.79
C ASP A 134 -0.86 30.40 -33.99
N ILE A 135 -1.02 31.53 -34.68
CA ILE A 135 0.07 32.48 -34.82
C ILE A 135 0.16 33.40 -33.60
N LYS A 136 1.36 33.54 -33.03
CA LYS A 136 1.64 34.50 -31.97
C LYS A 136 2.61 35.58 -32.43
N PRO A 137 2.12 36.78 -32.79
CA PRO A 137 2.99 37.86 -33.20
C PRO A 137 3.80 38.45 -32.03
N VAL A 138 5.11 38.55 -32.21
CA VAL A 138 6.09 39.14 -31.30
C VAL A 138 6.74 40.33 -31.98
N ARG A 139 6.49 41.54 -31.46
CA ARG A 139 6.88 42.79 -32.13
C ARG A 139 7.90 43.62 -31.35
N ASN A 140 8.22 43.21 -30.12
CA ASN A 140 9.20 43.87 -29.27
C ASN A 140 9.77 42.93 -28.20
N GLN A 141 10.77 43.41 -27.47
CA GLN A 141 11.46 42.65 -26.42
C GLN A 141 10.55 42.17 -25.28
N LYS A 142 9.52 42.92 -24.89
CA LYS A 142 8.60 42.50 -23.81
C LYS A 142 7.77 41.29 -24.23
N GLN A 143 7.28 41.30 -25.47
CA GLN A 143 6.49 40.20 -26.04
C GLN A 143 7.31 38.96 -26.33
N TYR A 144 8.64 39.09 -26.48
CA TYR A 144 9.53 37.99 -26.78
C TYR A 144 9.66 36.97 -25.64
N ASN A 145 9.54 37.41 -24.38
CA ASN A 145 9.77 36.56 -23.20
C ASN A 145 8.56 35.69 -22.80
N TYR A 146 7.62 35.40 -23.71
CA TYR A 146 6.49 34.51 -23.42
C TYR A 146 6.87 33.04 -23.60
N ARG A 147 6.11 32.13 -22.96
CA ARG A 147 6.28 30.68 -23.14
C ARG A 147 5.22 30.18 -24.11
N GLU A 148 5.67 29.58 -25.22
CA GLU A 148 4.80 29.03 -26.26
C GLU A 148 3.97 27.83 -25.77
N SER A 149 2.72 27.76 -26.23
CA SER A 149 1.94 26.53 -26.21
C SER A 149 2.41 25.58 -27.32
N ASN A 150 2.21 24.27 -27.15
CA ASN A 150 2.42 23.28 -28.21
C ASN A 150 1.50 23.49 -29.43
N THR A 151 0.50 24.38 -29.31
CA THR A 151 -0.45 24.79 -30.37
C THR A 151 -0.05 26.07 -31.09
N GLU A 152 1.04 26.73 -30.73
CA GLU A 152 1.39 28.07 -31.22
C GLU A 152 2.69 28.09 -32.02
N VAL A 153 2.77 28.98 -33.01
CA VAL A 153 4.00 29.34 -33.72
C VAL A 153 4.36 30.79 -33.44
N ARG A 154 5.61 31.03 -33.04
CA ARG A 154 6.12 32.39 -32.83
C ARG A 154 6.34 33.08 -34.17
N TYR A 155 5.81 34.30 -34.29
CA TYR A 155 5.96 35.15 -35.45
C TYR A 155 6.64 36.47 -35.07
N ILE A 156 7.94 36.57 -35.30
CA ILE A 156 8.76 37.72 -34.90
C ILE A 156 8.75 38.77 -36.01
N LYS A 157 8.29 39.99 -35.70
CA LYS A 157 8.36 41.15 -36.60
C LYS A 157 9.47 42.08 -36.15
N LEU A 158 10.59 42.05 -36.86
CA LEU A 158 11.83 42.73 -36.47
C LEU A 158 11.72 44.25 -36.58
N ASN A 159 11.10 44.76 -37.64
CA ASN A 159 11.19 46.18 -38.00
C ASN A 159 9.98 47.02 -37.56
N GLY A 160 9.07 46.45 -36.76
CA GLY A 160 7.82 47.10 -36.36
C GLY A 160 6.59 46.53 -37.07
N CYS A 161 5.43 47.15 -36.87
CA CYS A 161 4.17 46.60 -37.38
C CYS A 161 3.11 47.69 -37.62
N ILE A 162 2.40 47.59 -38.74
CA ILE A 162 1.34 48.55 -39.08
C ILE A 162 0.08 48.45 -38.21
N SER A 163 -0.05 47.40 -37.37
CA SER A 163 -1.22 47.20 -36.50
C SER A 163 -1.39 48.30 -35.46
N ASP A 164 -0.29 48.82 -34.92
CA ASP A 164 -0.27 49.93 -33.98
C ASP A 164 1.12 50.58 -33.99
N LYS A 165 1.25 51.67 -34.75
CA LYS A 165 2.53 52.37 -34.94
C LYS A 165 3.02 53.10 -33.68
N SER A 166 2.12 53.37 -32.72
CA SER A 166 2.49 54.01 -31.46
C SER A 166 3.23 53.05 -30.54
N LEU A 167 2.80 51.78 -30.54
CA LEU A 167 3.43 50.70 -29.77
C LEU A 167 4.56 50.01 -30.53
N TYR A 168 4.48 49.95 -31.86
CA TYR A 168 5.41 49.23 -32.75
C TYR A 168 5.87 50.13 -33.92
N PRO A 169 6.71 51.16 -33.65
CA PRO A 169 7.15 52.11 -34.66
C PRO A 169 7.86 51.41 -35.83
N LEU A 170 7.64 51.90 -37.05
CA LEU A 170 8.22 51.34 -38.26
C LEU A 170 9.68 51.78 -38.38
N ALA A 171 10.61 50.87 -38.66
CA ALA A 171 12.03 51.19 -38.78
C ALA A 171 12.46 51.39 -40.24
N PHE A 172 12.78 52.64 -40.59
CA PHE A 172 13.27 52.97 -41.93
C PHE A 172 14.60 53.73 -41.92
N SER A 173 14.88 54.52 -40.87
CA SER A 173 16.09 55.36 -40.75
C SER A 173 17.20 54.66 -39.97
N THR A 174 18.43 55.18 -40.05
CA THR A 174 19.56 54.64 -39.29
C THR A 174 19.32 54.70 -37.77
N ASP A 175 18.65 55.74 -37.27
CA ASP A 175 18.33 55.88 -35.84
C ASP A 175 17.29 54.85 -35.38
N ASP A 176 16.31 54.52 -36.24
CA ASP A 176 15.31 53.50 -35.93
C ASP A 176 15.94 52.12 -35.75
N PHE A 177 16.83 51.72 -36.67
CA PHE A 177 17.54 50.44 -36.57
C PHE A 177 18.44 50.36 -35.34
N ARG A 178 19.09 51.46 -34.94
CA ARG A 178 19.87 51.50 -33.69
C ARG A 178 19.01 51.22 -32.46
N LYS A 179 17.79 51.78 -32.39
CA LYS A 179 16.85 51.54 -31.29
C LYS A 179 16.39 50.08 -31.21
N LEU A 180 16.32 49.39 -32.35
CA LEU A 180 15.98 47.96 -32.41
C LEU A 180 17.14 47.02 -32.07
N GLY A 181 18.37 47.53 -31.95
CA GLY A 181 19.57 46.70 -31.76
C GLY A 181 19.52 45.77 -30.55
N SER A 182 18.86 46.14 -29.44
CA SER A 182 18.69 45.25 -28.29
C SER A 182 17.75 44.08 -28.59
N PHE A 183 16.69 44.33 -29.36
CA PHE A 183 15.74 43.30 -29.79
C PHE A 183 16.37 42.35 -30.81
N TYR A 184 17.11 42.87 -31.79
CA TYR A 184 17.88 42.07 -32.76
C TYR A 184 18.87 41.13 -32.05
N LYS A 185 19.62 41.64 -31.08
CA LYS A 185 20.57 40.83 -30.29
C LYS A 185 19.89 39.69 -29.54
N LEU A 186 18.67 39.91 -29.03
CA LEU A 186 17.90 38.88 -28.32
C LEU A 186 17.52 37.73 -29.27
N VAL A 187 16.91 38.07 -30.42
CA VAL A 187 16.52 37.09 -31.45
C VAL A 187 17.75 36.33 -31.97
N LEU A 188 18.83 37.04 -32.31
CA LEU A 188 20.06 36.43 -32.80
C LEU A 188 20.74 35.52 -31.78
N ASN A 189 20.58 35.76 -30.47
CA ASN A 189 21.16 34.88 -29.45
C ASN A 189 20.41 33.55 -29.34
N ASP A 190 19.10 33.53 -29.50
CA ASP A 190 18.33 32.29 -29.49
C ASP A 190 18.63 31.44 -30.73
N LEU A 191 18.76 32.08 -31.90
CA LEU A 191 19.15 31.41 -33.14
C LEU A 191 20.54 30.76 -33.05
N LYS A 192 21.41 31.14 -32.11
CA LYS A 192 22.72 30.48 -31.91
C LYS A 192 22.61 29.12 -31.22
N ASN A 193 21.54 28.87 -30.46
CA ASN A 193 21.42 27.67 -29.62
C ASN A 193 20.69 26.50 -30.30
N ILE A 194 20.38 26.62 -31.59
CA ILE A 194 19.58 25.64 -32.33
C ILE A 194 20.39 24.44 -32.83
N SER A 195 19.76 23.26 -32.88
CA SER A 195 20.34 22.01 -33.42
C SER A 195 20.76 22.14 -34.89
N HIS A 196 21.72 21.32 -35.33
CA HIS A 196 22.17 21.24 -36.72
C HIS A 196 21.10 20.73 -37.70
N GLU A 197 20.05 20.08 -37.20
CA GLU A 197 18.93 19.58 -38.02
C GLU A 197 17.96 20.68 -38.47
N ILE A 198 18.00 21.86 -37.83
CA ILE A 198 17.10 22.98 -38.14
C ILE A 198 17.62 23.76 -39.36
N GLN A 199 16.78 23.86 -40.38
CA GLN A 199 17.04 24.57 -41.63
C GLN A 199 16.49 26.00 -41.62
N PHE A 200 17.09 26.83 -42.45
CA PHE A 200 16.68 28.22 -42.64
C PHE A 200 16.23 28.43 -44.07
N LEU A 201 15.01 28.94 -44.21
CA LEU A 201 14.39 29.24 -45.49
C LEU A 201 14.02 30.71 -45.52
N SER A 202 14.64 31.49 -46.40
CA SER A 202 14.28 32.87 -46.65
C SER A 202 13.48 33.01 -47.94
N MET A 203 12.53 33.93 -47.96
CA MET A 203 11.76 34.26 -49.16
C MET A 203 11.63 35.76 -49.30
N GLY A 204 12.01 36.29 -50.47
CA GLY A 204 11.91 37.72 -50.73
C GLY A 204 12.78 38.60 -49.82
N TYR A 205 13.85 38.03 -49.24
CA TYR A 205 14.76 38.69 -48.32
C TYR A 205 16.18 38.75 -48.91
N SER A 206 16.74 39.95 -49.03
CA SER A 206 18.03 40.19 -49.69
C SER A 206 19.25 40.08 -48.77
N PHE A 207 19.05 39.96 -47.45
CA PHE A 207 20.11 39.99 -46.41
C PHE A 207 21.00 41.26 -46.43
N THR A 208 20.52 42.34 -47.03
CA THR A 208 21.31 43.58 -47.20
C THR A 208 21.21 44.54 -46.01
N ASP A 209 20.22 44.35 -45.15
CA ASP A 209 20.02 45.11 -43.92
C ASP A 209 20.97 44.66 -42.80
N ASP A 210 21.04 45.45 -41.72
CA ASP A 210 22.00 45.22 -40.65
C ASP A 210 21.73 43.91 -39.88
N PHE A 211 20.46 43.54 -39.68
CA PHE A 211 20.12 42.24 -39.10
C PHE A 211 20.56 41.09 -40.03
N GLY A 212 20.29 41.19 -41.34
CA GLY A 212 20.70 40.19 -42.32
C GLY A 212 22.21 39.99 -42.39
N LYS A 213 22.99 41.07 -42.36
CA LYS A 213 24.47 41.01 -42.28
C LYS A 213 24.93 40.36 -40.98
N GLU A 214 24.38 40.79 -39.84
CA GLU A 214 24.74 40.26 -38.54
C GLU A 214 24.34 38.77 -38.39
N LEU A 215 23.21 38.37 -38.98
CA LEU A 215 22.77 36.98 -39.09
C LEU A 215 23.80 36.17 -39.85
N LEU A 216 24.20 36.59 -41.06
CA LEU A 216 25.19 35.90 -41.90
C LEU A 216 26.58 35.83 -41.26
N ASP A 217 26.99 36.88 -40.55
CA ASP A 217 28.30 36.95 -39.87
C ASP A 217 28.33 36.08 -38.61
N LYS A 218 27.25 36.10 -37.82
CA LYS A 218 27.17 35.36 -36.54
C LYS A 218 26.75 33.91 -36.71
N PHE A 219 26.28 33.52 -37.90
CA PHE A 219 25.63 32.24 -38.19
C PHE A 219 26.45 30.99 -37.89
N ASP A 220 27.74 31.10 -37.59
CA ASP A 220 28.61 29.97 -37.24
C ASP A 220 29.71 30.33 -36.22
N SER A 221 29.49 31.36 -35.41
CA SER A 221 30.52 31.93 -34.51
C SER A 221 31.02 30.98 -33.39
N TYR A 222 30.39 29.82 -33.16
CA TYR A 222 30.74 28.88 -32.09
C TYR A 222 30.93 27.42 -32.50
N ASN A 223 30.72 27.04 -33.77
CA ASN A 223 30.84 25.64 -34.21
C ASN A 223 32.09 25.43 -35.10
N PHE A 224 33.06 24.66 -34.59
CA PHE A 224 34.34 24.31 -35.24
C PHE A 224 34.24 23.47 -36.52
N ARG A 225 33.09 23.39 -37.20
CA ARG A 225 32.93 22.71 -38.50
C ARG A 225 31.89 23.43 -39.35
N ASP A 226 32.33 23.79 -40.56
CA ASP A 226 31.57 24.13 -41.76
C ASP A 226 30.29 24.99 -41.62
N LYS A 227 30.26 26.14 -42.33
CA LYS A 227 29.08 27.00 -42.36
C LYS A 227 27.77 26.24 -42.63
N ARG A 228 26.65 26.65 -42.03
CA ARG A 228 25.31 26.07 -42.34
C ARG A 228 24.77 26.56 -43.69
N TRP A 229 23.90 25.77 -44.32
CA TRP A 229 23.22 26.18 -45.56
C TRP A 229 21.99 27.03 -45.27
N ILE A 230 21.82 28.13 -46.01
CA ILE A 230 20.62 28.96 -46.01
C ILE A 230 19.93 28.77 -47.36
N LEU A 231 18.67 28.38 -47.35
CA LEU A 231 17.85 28.25 -48.55
C LEU A 231 17.16 29.59 -48.80
N ASN A 232 17.23 30.13 -50.01
CA ASN A 232 16.59 31.39 -50.36
C ASN A 232 15.72 31.22 -51.61
N VAL A 233 14.44 31.53 -51.53
CA VAL A 233 13.52 31.51 -52.67
C VAL A 233 13.57 32.87 -53.36
N ASP A 234 14.01 32.86 -54.62
CA ASP A 234 14.13 34.05 -55.45
C ASP A 234 13.82 33.71 -56.92
N PRO A 235 12.77 34.30 -57.53
CA PRO A 235 12.44 34.03 -58.93
C PRO A 235 13.48 34.58 -59.91
N TYR A 236 14.28 35.57 -59.51
CA TYR A 236 15.24 36.27 -60.38
C TYR A 236 16.64 36.31 -59.74
N PRO A 237 17.30 35.16 -59.55
CA PRO A 237 18.62 35.10 -58.94
C PRO A 237 19.63 35.96 -59.69
N ASN A 238 20.33 36.84 -58.97
CA ASN A 238 21.46 37.57 -59.54
C ASN A 238 22.65 36.61 -59.75
N GLU A 239 22.80 36.10 -60.97
CA GLU A 239 23.87 35.16 -61.31
C GLU A 239 25.28 35.74 -61.11
N ASN A 240 25.44 37.07 -61.24
CA ASN A 240 26.71 37.74 -60.96
C ASN A 240 27.10 37.68 -59.46
N ALA A 241 26.15 37.43 -58.56
CA ALA A 241 26.38 37.28 -57.12
C ALA A 241 26.69 35.83 -56.70
N LEU A 242 26.90 34.89 -57.63
CA LEU A 242 27.14 33.48 -57.31
C LEU A 242 28.32 33.25 -56.34
N ALA A 243 29.39 34.04 -56.47
CA ALA A 243 30.52 33.97 -55.55
C ALA A 243 30.15 34.36 -54.11
N TYR A 244 29.25 35.34 -53.96
CA TYR A 244 28.71 35.75 -52.66
C TYR A 244 27.85 34.64 -52.05
N TYR A 245 26.95 34.05 -52.83
CA TYR A 245 26.12 32.92 -52.38
C TYR A 245 26.98 31.72 -51.96
N LYS A 246 28.05 31.42 -52.71
CA LYS A 246 29.03 30.38 -52.35
C LYS A 246 29.72 30.64 -51.01
N LYS A 247 30.24 31.86 -50.81
CA LYS A 247 30.94 32.27 -49.58
C LYS A 247 30.06 32.17 -48.32
N ASN A 248 28.76 32.41 -48.48
CA ASN A 248 27.79 32.41 -47.39
C ASN A 248 26.93 31.14 -47.32
N LYS A 249 27.25 30.11 -48.13
CA LYS A 249 26.46 28.87 -48.26
C LYS A 249 24.96 29.12 -48.43
N ILE A 250 24.63 30.10 -49.25
CA ILE A 250 23.25 30.38 -49.68
C ILE A 250 22.97 29.52 -50.92
N CYS A 251 21.88 28.76 -50.87
CA CYS A 251 21.32 28.01 -51.99
C CYS A 251 20.06 28.73 -52.46
N ILE A 252 20.04 29.18 -53.72
CA ILE A 252 18.89 29.86 -54.30
C ILE A 252 17.95 28.84 -54.93
N ILE A 253 16.68 28.86 -54.56
CA ILE A 253 15.61 28.10 -55.20
C ILE A 253 14.91 29.06 -56.16
N LYS A 254 15.08 28.81 -57.46
CA LYS A 254 14.58 29.69 -58.53
C LYS A 254 13.08 29.47 -58.75
N CYS A 255 12.26 30.16 -57.98
CA CYS A 255 10.80 30.20 -58.15
C CYS A 255 10.19 31.40 -57.39
N SER A 256 8.91 31.70 -57.65
CA SER A 256 8.17 32.69 -56.88
C SER A 256 7.70 32.13 -55.53
N PHE A 257 7.37 33.01 -54.57
CA PHE A 257 6.76 32.64 -53.28
C PHE A 257 5.51 31.77 -53.47
N GLN A 258 4.64 32.18 -54.40
CA GLN A 258 3.39 31.47 -54.71
C GLN A 258 3.67 30.06 -55.26
N ASP A 259 4.58 29.95 -56.24
CA ASP A 259 4.88 28.67 -56.90
C ASP A 259 5.55 27.68 -55.95
N PHE A 260 6.43 28.16 -55.06
CA PHE A 260 7.07 27.33 -54.05
C PHE A 260 6.05 26.61 -53.17
N PHE A 261 5.07 27.34 -52.64
CA PHE A 261 4.07 26.76 -51.75
C PHE A 261 3.04 25.90 -52.50
N LEU A 262 2.69 26.24 -53.74
CA LEU A 262 1.88 25.36 -54.59
C LEU A 262 2.60 24.03 -54.83
N LYS A 263 3.90 24.05 -55.14
CA LYS A 263 4.72 22.85 -55.31
C LYS A 263 4.86 22.02 -54.03
N TYR A 264 5.03 22.68 -52.88
CA TYR A 264 4.99 22.01 -51.59
C TYR A 264 3.67 21.27 -51.37
N LYS A 265 2.53 21.90 -51.68
CA LYS A 265 1.19 21.29 -51.51
C LYS A 265 0.97 20.09 -52.45
N GLU A 266 1.43 20.19 -53.70
CA GLU A 266 1.44 19.07 -54.64
C GLU A 266 2.27 17.89 -54.10
N TRP A 267 3.48 18.19 -53.61
CA TRP A 267 4.38 17.21 -53.01
C TRP A 267 3.79 16.57 -51.75
N GLU A 268 3.19 17.37 -50.87
CA GLU A 268 2.59 16.93 -49.61
C GLU A 268 1.44 15.95 -49.87
N THR A 269 0.55 16.29 -50.82
CA THR A 269 -0.58 15.45 -51.19
C THR A 269 -0.10 14.11 -51.74
N LYS A 270 0.87 14.12 -52.66
CA LYS A 270 1.43 12.90 -53.26
C LYS A 270 2.15 12.02 -52.24
N ASN A 271 2.91 12.62 -51.32
CA ASN A 271 3.64 11.87 -50.30
C ASN A 271 2.74 11.35 -49.19
N ALA A 272 1.64 12.03 -48.89
CA ALA A 272 0.71 11.56 -47.87
C ALA A 272 0.19 10.14 -48.20
N ASP A 273 -0.22 9.90 -49.45
CA ASP A 273 -0.64 8.57 -49.92
C ASP A 273 0.46 7.50 -49.79
N ILE A 274 1.70 7.87 -50.13
CA ILE A 274 2.85 6.98 -50.05
C ILE A 274 3.14 6.62 -48.59
N VAL A 275 3.12 7.60 -47.70
CA VAL A 275 3.37 7.41 -46.26
C VAL A 275 2.29 6.55 -45.62
N VAL A 276 1.02 6.82 -45.92
CA VAL A 276 -0.12 6.01 -45.45
C VAL A 276 0.04 4.55 -45.87
N LYS A 277 0.35 4.29 -47.15
CA LYS A 277 0.58 2.92 -47.64
C LYS A 277 1.81 2.26 -47.02
N LYS A 278 2.92 3.00 -46.88
CA LYS A 278 4.17 2.47 -46.31
C LYS A 278 4.02 2.12 -44.83
N LYS A 279 3.28 2.93 -44.06
CA LYS A 279 3.00 2.69 -42.64
C LYS A 279 1.81 1.76 -42.42
N GLY A 280 0.98 1.52 -43.46
CA GLY A 280 -0.24 0.73 -43.35
C GLY A 280 -1.30 1.40 -42.48
N LEU A 281 -1.41 2.73 -42.55
CA LEU A 281 -2.42 3.48 -41.78
C LEU A 281 -3.80 3.27 -42.40
N SER A 282 -4.77 2.84 -41.60
CA SER A 282 -6.14 2.61 -42.05
C SER A 282 -7.11 2.72 -40.87
N LEU A 283 -8.37 3.02 -41.17
CA LEU A 283 -9.48 2.99 -40.22
C LEU A 283 -10.50 1.94 -40.65
N SER A 284 -11.18 1.34 -39.67
CA SER A 284 -12.24 0.34 -39.89
C SER A 284 -13.51 0.73 -39.14
N ASN A 285 -14.69 0.46 -39.70
CA ASN A 285 -15.95 0.69 -38.99
C ASN A 285 -16.19 -0.36 -37.89
N SER A 286 -17.33 -0.25 -37.19
CA SER A 286 -17.79 -1.19 -36.15
C SER A 286 -17.96 -2.64 -36.61
N LYS A 287 -17.97 -2.88 -37.93
CA LYS A 287 -18.05 -4.21 -38.56
C LYS A 287 -16.72 -4.64 -39.18
N ASP A 288 -15.63 -3.98 -38.78
CA ASP A 288 -14.27 -4.22 -39.26
C ASP A 288 -14.04 -4.01 -40.77
N TYR A 289 -14.94 -3.29 -41.46
CA TYR A 289 -14.73 -2.90 -42.86
C TYR A 289 -13.92 -1.61 -42.96
N HIS A 290 -12.98 -1.58 -43.91
CA HIS A 290 -12.15 -0.40 -44.15
C HIS A 290 -12.99 0.84 -44.52
N ILE A 291 -12.74 1.95 -43.82
CA ILE A 291 -13.29 3.27 -44.13
C ILE A 291 -12.28 4.07 -44.95
N SER A 292 -12.76 4.64 -46.06
CA SER A 292 -12.01 5.63 -46.83
C SER A 292 -11.87 6.92 -46.03
N ALA A 293 -10.65 7.24 -45.61
CA ALA A 293 -10.32 8.45 -44.88
C ALA A 293 -9.27 9.27 -45.65
N PRO A 294 -9.28 10.61 -45.55
CA PRO A 294 -8.25 11.43 -46.16
C PRO A 294 -6.85 11.02 -45.68
N PRO A 295 -5.86 10.82 -46.57
CA PRO A 295 -4.51 10.42 -46.19
C PRO A 295 -3.86 11.36 -45.16
N GLN A 296 -4.15 12.65 -45.28
CA GLN A 296 -3.63 13.66 -44.36
C GLN A 296 -4.19 13.52 -42.93
N LEU A 297 -5.48 13.15 -42.81
CA LEU A 297 -6.09 12.88 -41.50
C LEU A 297 -5.40 11.68 -40.83
N LEU A 298 -5.16 10.59 -41.58
CA LEU A 298 -4.49 9.40 -41.06
C LEU A 298 -3.07 9.71 -40.56
N ILE A 299 -2.31 10.53 -41.29
CA ILE A 299 -0.97 10.96 -40.88
C ILE A 299 -1.01 11.88 -39.65
N ASN A 300 -2.01 12.77 -39.58
CA ASN A 300 -2.18 13.67 -38.45
C ASN A 300 -2.62 12.95 -37.17
N LEU A 301 -3.22 11.76 -37.28
CA LEU A 301 -3.58 10.91 -36.14
C LEU A 301 -2.47 9.92 -35.77
N ASP A 302 -1.54 9.62 -36.68
CA ASP A 302 -0.46 8.64 -36.47
C ASP A 302 0.39 8.97 -35.24
N GLY A 303 0.48 8.01 -34.31
CA GLY A 303 1.19 8.19 -33.02
C GLY A 303 0.50 9.10 -32.01
N ILE A 304 -0.69 9.63 -32.31
CA ILE A 304 -1.48 10.49 -31.41
C ILE A 304 -2.78 9.79 -31.01
N VAL A 305 -3.48 9.21 -31.97
CA VAL A 305 -4.74 8.50 -31.78
C VAL A 305 -4.64 7.14 -32.46
N LYS A 306 -5.08 6.12 -31.75
CA LYS A 306 -5.00 4.74 -32.22
C LYS A 306 -6.36 4.08 -32.13
N GLN A 307 -6.80 3.44 -33.20
CA GLN A 307 -8.05 2.69 -33.16
C GLN A 307 -7.88 1.40 -32.36
N LEU A 308 -8.77 1.14 -31.41
CA LEU A 308 -8.86 -0.12 -30.70
C LEU A 308 -9.80 -1.02 -31.50
N ASN A 309 -9.27 -2.08 -32.11
CA ASN A 309 -10.06 -3.15 -32.75
C ASN A 309 -9.19 -4.41 -32.90
N THR A 310 -9.76 -5.50 -33.41
CA THR A 310 -9.05 -6.77 -33.55
C THR A 310 -7.98 -6.80 -34.64
N HIS A 311 -7.99 -5.82 -35.57
CA HIS A 311 -7.10 -5.74 -36.72
C HIS A 311 -5.92 -4.78 -36.53
N THR A 312 -5.99 -3.89 -35.53
CA THR A 312 -4.91 -2.97 -35.20
C THR A 312 -3.68 -3.75 -34.76
N ARG A 313 -2.52 -3.45 -35.37
CA ARG A 313 -1.25 -4.09 -35.01
C ARG A 313 -0.78 -3.56 -33.66
N GLU A 314 -0.75 -4.45 -32.68
CA GLU A 314 -0.29 -4.18 -31.33
C GLU A 314 1.14 -4.63 -31.09
N ARG A 315 1.81 -4.01 -30.11
CA ARG A 315 3.07 -4.54 -29.58
C ARG A 315 2.79 -5.94 -29.03
N PHE A 316 3.49 -6.96 -29.51
CA PHE A 316 3.32 -8.29 -28.94
C PHE A 316 3.90 -8.34 -27.53
N ILE A 317 3.06 -8.65 -26.54
CA ILE A 317 3.46 -8.87 -25.15
C ILE A 317 3.39 -10.38 -24.88
N LYS A 318 4.48 -10.97 -24.37
CA LYS A 318 4.49 -12.39 -23.98
C LYS A 318 3.59 -12.60 -22.75
N GLU A 319 2.98 -13.77 -22.63
CA GLU A 319 2.10 -14.10 -21.48
C GLU A 319 2.82 -13.88 -20.14
N GLU A 320 4.08 -14.34 -20.05
CA GLU A 320 4.94 -14.17 -18.87
C GLU A 320 5.18 -12.70 -18.50
N GLU A 321 5.53 -11.85 -19.48
CA GLU A 321 5.83 -10.43 -19.26
C GLU A 321 4.60 -9.66 -18.78
N TYR A 322 3.42 -9.98 -19.33
CA TYR A 322 2.16 -9.38 -18.91
C TYR A 322 1.89 -9.61 -17.41
N TYR A 323 1.96 -10.86 -16.94
CA TYR A 323 1.76 -11.14 -15.51
C TYR A 323 2.90 -10.63 -14.62
N LYS A 324 4.10 -10.39 -15.18
CA LYS A 324 5.19 -9.69 -14.49
C LYS A 324 4.96 -8.17 -14.38
N GLY A 325 3.89 -7.62 -14.95
CA GLY A 325 3.52 -6.20 -14.81
C GLY A 325 3.91 -5.33 -16.00
N ASP A 326 4.08 -5.88 -17.20
CA ASP A 326 4.14 -5.05 -18.41
C ASP A 326 2.78 -4.35 -18.66
N GLU A 327 2.84 -3.09 -19.11
CA GLU A 327 1.65 -2.30 -19.46
C GLU A 327 0.77 -3.04 -20.49
N PRO A 328 -0.54 -3.21 -20.22
CA PRO A 328 -1.44 -3.94 -21.10
C PRO A 328 -1.70 -3.15 -22.38
N ASN A 329 -2.00 -3.88 -23.46
CA ASN A 329 -2.56 -3.30 -24.68
C ASN A 329 -3.76 -4.13 -25.14
N PHE A 330 -4.48 -3.65 -26.16
CA PHE A 330 -5.69 -4.31 -26.63
C PHE A 330 -5.46 -5.76 -27.07
N GLY A 331 -4.25 -6.07 -27.57
CA GLY A 331 -3.83 -7.42 -27.96
C GLY A 331 -3.74 -8.42 -26.80
N VAL A 332 -3.61 -7.97 -25.55
CA VAL A 332 -3.68 -8.83 -24.35
C VAL A 332 -5.12 -9.32 -24.14
N ILE A 333 -6.09 -8.42 -24.32
CA ILE A 333 -7.52 -8.69 -24.12
C ILE A 333 -8.08 -9.61 -25.21
N THR A 334 -7.72 -9.38 -26.47
CA THR A 334 -8.17 -10.23 -27.60
C THR A 334 -7.63 -11.65 -27.52
N ARG A 335 -6.48 -11.87 -26.85
CA ARG A 335 -5.90 -13.19 -26.57
C ARG A 335 -6.42 -13.84 -25.27
N GLY A 336 -7.25 -13.13 -24.49
CA GLY A 336 -7.85 -13.66 -23.26
C GLY A 336 -6.86 -13.90 -22.12
N LEU A 337 -5.81 -13.08 -22.02
CA LEU A 337 -4.80 -13.23 -20.96
C LEU A 337 -5.25 -12.59 -19.63
N ASP A 338 -6.16 -11.62 -19.65
CA ASP A 338 -6.72 -11.00 -18.45
C ASP A 338 -7.73 -11.92 -17.75
N VAL A 339 -7.85 -11.78 -16.42
CA VAL A 339 -8.92 -12.41 -15.64
C VAL A 339 -10.17 -11.54 -15.74
N ILE A 340 -11.27 -12.10 -16.25
CA ILE A 340 -12.47 -11.33 -16.59
C ILE A 340 -13.32 -11.13 -15.34
N LYS A 341 -13.48 -9.87 -14.91
CA LYS A 341 -14.36 -9.46 -13.81
C LYS A 341 -15.80 -9.28 -14.28
N THR A 342 -16.47 -10.38 -14.67
CA THR A 342 -17.78 -10.40 -15.34
C THR A 342 -18.84 -9.52 -14.66
N LYS A 343 -18.92 -9.57 -13.32
CA LYS A 343 -19.86 -8.74 -12.54
C LYS A 343 -19.66 -7.25 -12.80
N PHE A 344 -18.42 -6.76 -12.72
CA PHE A 344 -18.12 -5.34 -12.95
C PHE A 344 -18.31 -4.96 -14.41
N THR A 345 -17.90 -5.82 -15.35
CA THR A 345 -18.08 -5.56 -16.79
C THR A 345 -19.56 -5.38 -17.14
N GLN A 346 -20.44 -6.25 -16.60
CA GLN A 346 -21.88 -6.15 -16.83
C GLN A 346 -22.45 -4.87 -16.21
N THR A 347 -22.22 -4.62 -14.92
CA THR A 347 -22.77 -3.45 -14.23
C THR A 347 -22.29 -2.13 -14.85
N PHE A 348 -21.02 -2.05 -15.25
CA PHE A 348 -20.47 -0.81 -15.84
C PHE A 348 -21.00 -0.60 -17.26
N THR A 349 -21.20 -1.67 -18.03
CA THR A 349 -21.83 -1.59 -19.36
C THR A 349 -23.25 -1.03 -19.25
N GLU A 350 -24.06 -1.57 -18.34
CA GLU A 350 -25.43 -1.11 -18.10
C GLU A 350 -25.47 0.37 -17.68
N GLU A 351 -24.55 0.78 -16.79
CA GLU A 351 -24.45 2.16 -16.31
C GLU A 351 -24.02 3.14 -17.41
N ILE A 352 -23.01 2.78 -18.21
CA ILE A 352 -22.55 3.59 -19.35
C ILE A 352 -23.68 3.77 -20.36
N GLN A 353 -24.35 2.69 -20.73
CA GLN A 353 -25.47 2.74 -21.68
C GLN A 353 -26.61 3.61 -21.16
N ARG A 354 -26.94 3.50 -19.87
CA ARG A 354 -27.97 4.33 -19.24
C ARG A 354 -27.64 5.82 -19.34
N VAL A 355 -26.41 6.22 -19.00
CA VAL A 355 -25.97 7.62 -19.03
C VAL A 355 -25.91 8.15 -20.46
N VAL A 356 -25.38 7.37 -21.40
CA VAL A 356 -25.26 7.75 -22.81
C VAL A 356 -26.65 7.91 -23.47
N ASN A 357 -27.62 7.07 -23.10
CA ASN A 357 -28.97 7.11 -23.66
C ASN A 357 -29.86 8.23 -23.07
N ASP A 358 -29.66 8.66 -21.83
CA ASP A 358 -30.49 9.69 -21.18
C ASP A 358 -30.30 11.10 -21.81
N LYS A 359 -29.22 11.32 -22.59
CA LYS A 359 -28.86 12.58 -23.29
C LYS A 359 -28.99 13.86 -22.44
N LYS A 360 -28.92 13.75 -21.11
CA LYS A 360 -29.00 14.89 -20.20
C LYS A 360 -27.62 15.53 -20.01
N GLY A 361 -27.44 16.74 -20.55
CA GLY A 361 -26.26 17.57 -20.29
C GLY A 361 -25.71 18.24 -21.54
N THR A 362 -24.98 19.33 -21.34
CA THR A 362 -24.28 20.07 -22.40
C THR A 362 -22.86 19.57 -22.66
N PHE A 363 -22.32 18.72 -21.77
CA PHE A 363 -20.97 18.19 -21.87
C PHE A 363 -20.97 16.70 -22.20
N VAL A 364 -20.03 16.26 -23.01
CA VAL A 364 -19.72 14.86 -23.27
C VAL A 364 -19.35 14.16 -21.95
N PRO A 365 -19.94 13.00 -21.61
CA PRO A 365 -19.66 12.34 -20.35
C PRO A 365 -18.25 11.75 -20.29
N VAL A 366 -17.64 11.80 -19.11
CA VAL A 366 -16.35 11.16 -18.80
C VAL A 366 -16.56 10.12 -17.72
N PHE A 367 -16.29 8.85 -18.03
CA PHE A 367 -16.35 7.75 -17.09
C PHE A 367 -14.97 7.48 -16.52
N PHE A 368 -14.77 7.83 -15.25
CA PHE A 368 -13.57 7.47 -14.52
C PHE A 368 -13.70 6.06 -13.96
N ILE A 369 -12.86 5.15 -14.44
CA ILE A 369 -12.75 3.81 -13.84
C ILE A 369 -11.80 3.93 -12.65
N SER A 370 -12.36 4.06 -11.46
CA SER A 370 -11.61 4.32 -10.23
C SER A 370 -11.42 3.07 -9.39
N GLY A 371 -10.33 3.05 -8.63
CA GLY A 371 -10.04 1.99 -7.67
C GLY A 371 -8.62 2.10 -7.16
N ASP A 372 -8.23 1.14 -6.34
CA ASP A 372 -6.91 1.12 -5.71
C ASP A 372 -5.77 0.90 -6.74
N PHE A 373 -4.53 1.07 -6.31
CA PHE A 373 -3.36 0.81 -7.15
C PHE A 373 -3.20 -0.70 -7.43
N GLY A 374 -2.63 -1.03 -8.59
CA GLY A 374 -2.27 -2.42 -8.93
C GLY A 374 -3.42 -3.38 -9.27
N ILE A 375 -4.69 -2.97 -9.18
CA ILE A 375 -5.84 -3.87 -9.41
C ILE A 375 -6.17 -4.15 -10.88
N GLY A 376 -5.36 -3.64 -11.83
CA GLY A 376 -5.57 -3.86 -13.28
C GLY A 376 -6.61 -2.94 -13.93
N LYS A 377 -6.68 -1.66 -13.55
CA LYS A 377 -7.66 -0.69 -14.09
C LYS A 377 -7.60 -0.56 -15.61
N SER A 378 -6.42 -0.31 -16.19
CA SER A 378 -6.24 -0.20 -17.64
C SER A 378 -6.63 -1.50 -18.36
N THR A 379 -6.20 -2.66 -17.84
CA THR A 379 -6.61 -3.97 -18.35
C THR A 379 -8.14 -4.11 -18.35
N PHE A 380 -8.79 -3.79 -17.23
CA PHE A 380 -10.24 -3.88 -17.11
C PHE A 380 -10.95 -2.91 -18.06
N THR A 381 -10.45 -1.69 -18.22
CA THR A 381 -11.02 -0.72 -19.16
C THR A 381 -10.93 -1.21 -20.61
N LEU A 382 -9.80 -1.78 -21.02
CA LEU A 382 -9.64 -2.39 -22.34
C LEU A 382 -10.60 -3.58 -22.53
N ARG A 383 -10.77 -4.42 -21.50
CA ARG A 383 -11.79 -5.51 -21.49
C ARG A 383 -13.20 -4.96 -21.61
N LEU A 384 -13.54 -3.89 -20.89
CA LEU A 384 -14.85 -3.25 -20.95
C LEU A 384 -15.14 -2.71 -22.36
N ILE A 385 -14.16 -2.04 -22.98
CA ILE A 385 -14.26 -1.57 -24.37
C ILE A 385 -14.48 -2.75 -25.31
N TYR A 386 -13.70 -3.83 -25.17
CA TYR A 386 -13.84 -5.02 -26.01
C TYR A 386 -15.21 -5.70 -25.88
N GLU A 387 -15.80 -5.75 -24.67
CA GLU A 387 -17.17 -6.30 -24.50
C GLU A 387 -18.25 -5.34 -25.03
N LEU A 388 -18.03 -4.03 -25.01
CA LEU A 388 -18.92 -3.05 -25.65
C LEU A 388 -18.87 -3.16 -27.18
N GLU A 389 -17.69 -3.34 -27.78
CA GLU A 389 -17.53 -3.48 -29.24
C GLU A 389 -18.22 -4.73 -29.81
N LYS A 390 -18.31 -5.80 -29.03
CA LYS A 390 -19.03 -7.02 -29.44
C LYS A 390 -20.55 -6.83 -29.59
N GLN A 391 -21.12 -5.79 -28.99
CA GLN A 391 -22.55 -5.52 -29.07
C GLN A 391 -22.86 -4.81 -30.38
N ALA A 392 -23.17 -5.60 -31.42
CA ALA A 392 -23.36 -5.13 -32.78
C ALA A 392 -24.47 -4.06 -32.95
N ASP A 393 -25.43 -4.02 -32.03
CA ASP A 393 -26.50 -3.03 -31.97
C ASP A 393 -26.03 -1.63 -31.55
N LEU A 394 -24.89 -1.54 -30.84
CA LEU A 394 -24.31 -0.27 -30.46
C LEU A 394 -23.66 0.48 -31.64
N ASP A 395 -23.22 -0.19 -32.70
CA ASP A 395 -22.46 0.46 -33.79
C ASP A 395 -21.36 1.39 -33.23
N LEU A 396 -20.47 0.77 -32.45
CA LEU A 396 -19.45 1.41 -31.63
C LEU A 396 -18.08 1.39 -32.33
N VAL A 397 -17.32 2.48 -32.21
CA VAL A 397 -15.90 2.51 -32.55
C VAL A 397 -15.10 3.10 -31.38
N ALA A 398 -13.99 2.46 -31.01
CA ALA A 398 -13.14 2.90 -29.92
C ALA A 398 -11.76 3.38 -30.39
N PHE A 399 -11.26 4.44 -29.74
CA PHE A 399 -9.96 5.03 -30.01
C PHE A 399 -9.23 5.31 -28.70
N GLU A 400 -7.93 5.04 -28.65
CA GLU A 400 -7.01 5.42 -27.60
C GLU A 400 -6.33 6.75 -27.96
N ILE A 401 -6.33 7.71 -27.04
CA ILE A 401 -5.52 8.93 -27.15
C ILE A 401 -4.17 8.64 -26.51
N VAL A 402 -3.13 8.51 -27.35
CA VAL A 402 -1.76 8.14 -26.95
C VAL A 402 -0.95 9.37 -26.52
N ASP A 403 -1.14 10.52 -27.20
CA ASP A 403 -0.44 11.77 -26.88
C ASP A 403 -1.42 12.93 -26.73
N PHE A 404 -1.85 13.19 -25.49
CA PHE A 404 -2.79 14.26 -25.16
C PHE A 404 -2.29 15.65 -25.52
N ASN A 405 -0.97 15.88 -25.46
CA ASN A 405 -0.39 17.20 -25.71
C ASN A 405 -0.38 17.56 -27.21
N LYS A 406 -0.41 16.54 -28.08
CA LYS A 406 -0.47 16.71 -29.54
C LYS A 406 -1.87 16.46 -30.12
N ALA A 407 -2.79 15.87 -29.36
CA ALA A 407 -4.18 15.71 -29.76
C ALA A 407 -4.82 17.08 -30.04
N ARG A 408 -5.38 17.23 -31.24
CA ARG A 408 -6.05 18.45 -31.72
C ARG A 408 -7.52 18.16 -31.92
N LYS A 409 -8.38 19.09 -31.49
CA LYS A 409 -9.84 18.91 -31.61
C LYS A 409 -10.28 18.78 -33.06
N GLU A 410 -9.67 19.53 -33.98
CA GLU A 410 -10.03 19.56 -35.40
C GLU A 410 -9.87 18.15 -36.00
N HIS A 411 -8.76 17.48 -35.71
CA HIS A 411 -8.50 16.11 -36.18
C HIS A 411 -9.44 15.08 -35.54
N LEU A 412 -9.79 15.25 -34.26
CA LEU A 412 -10.74 14.35 -33.58
C LEU A 412 -12.17 14.53 -34.13
N ILE A 413 -12.58 15.77 -34.41
CA ILE A 413 -13.86 16.11 -35.03
C ILE A 413 -13.94 15.53 -36.44
N ASP A 414 -12.88 15.68 -37.25
CA ASP A 414 -12.79 15.11 -38.60
C ASP A 414 -12.81 13.58 -38.57
N LEU A 415 -12.15 12.96 -37.58
CA LEU A 415 -12.24 11.52 -37.34
C LEU A 415 -13.69 11.09 -37.09
N ILE A 416 -14.38 11.72 -36.14
CA ILE A 416 -15.77 11.41 -35.80
C ILE A 416 -16.68 11.52 -37.05
N LYS A 417 -16.55 12.63 -37.80
CA LYS A 417 -17.31 12.87 -39.03
C LYS A 417 -17.02 11.84 -40.14
N THR A 418 -15.78 11.37 -40.23
CA THR A 418 -15.36 10.37 -41.22
C THR A 418 -15.91 8.98 -40.90
N MET A 419 -15.92 8.59 -39.62
CA MET A 419 -16.30 7.25 -39.17
C MET A 419 -17.81 6.98 -39.31
N LYS A 420 -18.66 7.99 -39.11
CA LYS A 420 -20.14 7.90 -39.20
C LYS A 420 -20.77 6.78 -38.37
N ALA A 421 -20.14 6.42 -37.24
CA ALA A 421 -20.67 5.45 -36.28
C ALA A 421 -21.69 6.09 -35.34
N LYS A 422 -22.60 5.30 -34.76
CA LYS A 422 -23.55 5.81 -33.75
C LYS A 422 -22.89 6.14 -32.41
N ASN A 423 -21.90 5.37 -31.99
CA ASN A 423 -21.26 5.54 -30.68
C ASN A 423 -19.72 5.58 -30.79
N PHE A 424 -19.10 6.51 -30.07
CA PHE A 424 -17.65 6.72 -30.03
C PHE A 424 -17.11 6.65 -28.60
N ILE A 425 -16.05 5.87 -28.42
CA ILE A 425 -15.28 5.82 -27.17
C ILE A 425 -13.90 6.42 -27.40
N PHE A 426 -13.52 7.36 -26.55
CA PHE A 426 -12.13 7.75 -26.37
C PHE A 426 -11.59 7.16 -25.07
N PHE A 427 -10.72 6.17 -25.19
CA PHE A 427 -9.92 5.61 -24.10
C PHE A 427 -8.76 6.55 -23.78
N CYS A 428 -8.69 6.95 -22.52
CA CYS A 428 -7.73 7.93 -22.03
C CYS A 428 -6.94 7.35 -20.87
N ASP A 429 -5.89 6.58 -21.17
CA ASP A 429 -4.97 6.08 -20.16
C ASP A 429 -3.96 7.16 -19.71
N GLU A 430 -3.19 6.88 -18.67
CA GLU A 430 -2.14 7.76 -18.12
C GLU A 430 -2.63 9.15 -17.65
N ILE A 431 -3.94 9.32 -17.45
CA ILE A 431 -4.54 10.58 -16.98
C ILE A 431 -4.18 10.93 -15.53
N GLU A 432 -3.36 10.11 -14.87
CA GLU A 432 -2.74 10.44 -13.59
C GLU A 432 -1.66 11.53 -13.73
N ILE A 433 -1.14 11.76 -14.95
CA ILE A 433 -0.24 12.87 -15.25
C ILE A 433 -1.07 14.16 -15.33
N GLU A 434 -0.72 15.15 -14.51
CA GLU A 434 -1.51 16.38 -14.37
C GLU A 434 -1.74 17.12 -15.69
N SER A 435 -0.74 17.17 -16.59
CA SER A 435 -0.88 17.78 -17.91
C SER A 435 -1.89 17.03 -18.78
N TYR A 436 -1.89 15.69 -18.76
CA TYR A 436 -2.82 14.88 -19.55
C TYR A 436 -4.23 14.99 -19.01
N PHE A 437 -4.40 14.98 -17.69
CA PHE A 437 -5.69 15.24 -17.08
C PHE A 437 -6.26 16.60 -17.53
N LYS A 438 -5.43 17.65 -17.53
CA LYS A 438 -5.85 18.98 -17.98
C LYS A 438 -6.26 18.96 -19.46
N SER A 439 -5.44 18.35 -20.31
CA SER A 439 -5.74 18.21 -21.75
C SER A 439 -7.00 17.40 -22.02
N LEU A 440 -7.28 16.33 -21.26
CA LEU A 440 -8.55 15.59 -21.34
C LEU A 440 -9.75 16.51 -21.10
N ILE A 441 -9.71 17.34 -20.06
CA ILE A 441 -10.81 18.28 -19.75
C ILE A 441 -10.96 19.35 -20.85
N GLU A 442 -9.85 19.83 -21.42
CA GLU A 442 -9.86 20.76 -22.55
C GLU A 442 -10.51 20.11 -23.79
N ILE A 443 -10.08 18.90 -24.17
CA ILE A 443 -10.64 18.14 -25.29
C ILE A 443 -12.12 17.84 -25.07
N GLN A 444 -12.52 17.43 -23.85
CA GLN A 444 -13.92 17.19 -23.50
C GLN A 444 -14.77 18.44 -23.78
N ARG A 445 -14.31 19.62 -23.32
CA ARG A 445 -15.02 20.88 -23.54
C ARG A 445 -15.11 21.21 -25.03
N ASP A 446 -14.01 21.09 -25.75
CA ASP A 446 -13.94 21.39 -27.18
C ASP A 446 -14.88 20.51 -28.02
N ILE A 447 -14.91 19.19 -27.76
CA ILE A 447 -15.83 18.27 -28.46
C ILE A 447 -17.28 18.54 -28.06
N SER A 448 -17.53 18.95 -26.82
CA SER A 448 -18.88 19.29 -26.35
C SER A 448 -19.47 20.52 -27.05
N ILE A 449 -18.63 21.46 -27.47
CA ILE A 449 -19.06 22.69 -28.19
C ILE A 449 -19.61 22.37 -29.58
N GLU A 450 -19.11 21.33 -30.25
CA GLU A 450 -19.54 20.95 -31.60
C GLU A 450 -20.96 20.37 -31.65
N GLN A 451 -21.52 19.94 -30.50
CA GLN A 451 -22.91 19.46 -30.36
C GLN A 451 -23.34 18.43 -31.43
N PHE A 452 -22.60 17.33 -31.55
CA PHE A 452 -22.95 16.22 -32.45
C PHE A 452 -24.38 15.69 -32.17
N GLN A 453 -25.24 15.69 -33.19
CA GLN A 453 -26.65 15.24 -33.06
C GLN A 453 -26.84 13.77 -33.43
N ASP A 454 -26.05 13.26 -34.37
CA ASP A 454 -26.22 11.94 -34.99
C ASP A 454 -25.40 10.82 -34.34
N CYS A 455 -24.54 11.15 -33.37
CA CYS A 455 -23.74 10.18 -32.64
C CYS A 455 -23.64 10.52 -31.16
N ASN A 456 -23.35 9.52 -30.34
CA ASN A 456 -22.98 9.70 -28.95
C ASN A 456 -21.47 9.54 -28.79
N ILE A 457 -20.86 10.42 -28.01
CA ILE A 457 -19.43 10.41 -27.71
C ILE A 457 -19.28 10.31 -26.20
N PHE A 458 -18.30 9.56 -25.73
CA PHE A 458 -17.93 9.52 -24.31
C PHE A 458 -16.47 9.11 -24.11
N PHE A 459 -15.91 9.52 -22.99
CA PHE A 459 -14.54 9.16 -22.60
C PHE A 459 -14.58 8.09 -21.52
N ILE A 460 -13.64 7.14 -21.58
CA ILE A 460 -13.38 6.21 -20.46
C ILE A 460 -11.92 6.37 -20.05
N ALA A 461 -11.69 6.72 -18.78
CA ALA A 461 -10.37 7.06 -18.30
C ALA A 461 -10.07 6.32 -16.97
N PRO A 462 -9.17 5.33 -16.95
CA PRO A 462 -8.74 4.69 -15.72
C PRO A 462 -7.90 5.64 -14.87
N ILE A 463 -8.16 5.69 -13.56
CA ILE A 463 -7.43 6.57 -12.64
C ILE A 463 -7.46 5.99 -11.22
N ARG A 464 -6.36 6.08 -10.47
CA ARG A 464 -6.39 5.73 -9.03
C ARG A 464 -7.30 6.66 -8.25
N GLU A 465 -8.02 6.11 -7.28
CA GLU A 465 -9.01 6.86 -6.52
C GLU A 465 -8.41 8.05 -5.74
N ASN A 466 -7.20 7.92 -5.19
CA ASN A 466 -6.52 9.01 -4.50
C ASN A 466 -6.11 10.15 -5.45
N ILE A 467 -5.64 9.82 -6.66
CA ILE A 467 -5.25 10.81 -7.67
C ILE A 467 -6.49 11.55 -8.19
N LEU A 468 -7.59 10.84 -8.44
CA LEU A 468 -8.85 11.46 -8.85
C LEU A 468 -9.36 12.46 -7.81
N GLU A 469 -9.37 12.09 -6.53
CA GLU A 469 -9.78 13.02 -5.46
C GLU A 469 -8.84 14.22 -5.34
N LYS A 470 -7.52 14.00 -5.46
CA LYS A 470 -6.54 15.08 -5.48
C LYS A 470 -6.81 16.08 -6.62
N PHE A 471 -7.19 15.60 -7.81
CA PHE A 471 -7.54 16.49 -8.92
C PHE A 471 -8.90 17.17 -8.70
N LYS A 472 -9.90 16.48 -8.16
CA LYS A 472 -11.22 17.05 -7.82
C LYS A 472 -11.12 18.17 -6.77
N LEU A 473 -10.15 18.14 -5.86
CA LEU A 473 -9.89 19.23 -4.92
C LEU A 473 -9.49 20.54 -5.61
N ASN A 474 -8.79 20.46 -6.75
CA ASN A 474 -8.24 21.62 -7.44
C ASN A 474 -9.02 22.02 -8.70
N ARG A 475 -9.83 21.11 -9.25
CA ARG A 475 -10.52 21.29 -10.53
C ARG A 475 -11.90 20.63 -10.53
N SER A 476 -12.90 21.36 -11.03
CA SER A 476 -14.21 20.78 -11.34
C SER A 476 -14.16 20.05 -12.69
N VAL A 477 -14.69 18.83 -12.73
CA VAL A 477 -14.87 18.05 -13.96
C VAL A 477 -16.37 18.02 -14.31
N PRO A 478 -16.80 18.64 -15.42
CA PRO A 478 -18.20 18.62 -15.83
C PRO A 478 -18.60 17.22 -16.32
N ASN A 479 -19.85 16.82 -16.07
CA ASN A 479 -20.43 15.53 -16.51
C ASN A 479 -19.52 14.29 -16.32
N SER A 480 -18.84 14.21 -15.17
CA SER A 480 -18.03 13.04 -14.82
C SER A 480 -18.81 12.00 -14.02
N HIS A 481 -18.63 10.73 -14.34
CA HIS A 481 -19.21 9.58 -13.66
C HIS A 481 -18.08 8.71 -13.12
N GLU A 482 -18.16 8.31 -11.85
CA GLU A 482 -17.14 7.48 -11.23
C GLU A 482 -17.64 6.04 -11.09
N LEU A 483 -16.98 5.11 -11.77
CA LEU A 483 -17.27 3.68 -11.73
C LEU A 483 -16.17 2.96 -10.95
N LYS A 484 -16.48 2.55 -9.72
CA LYS A 484 -15.50 2.01 -8.78
C LYS A 484 -15.34 0.50 -8.90
N ILE A 485 -14.14 0.02 -9.23
CA ILE A 485 -13.80 -1.41 -9.33
C ILE A 485 -13.08 -1.91 -8.05
N SER A 486 -13.33 -3.17 -7.67
CA SER A 486 -12.65 -3.83 -6.55
C SER A 486 -11.53 -4.77 -7.02
N GLY A 487 -10.42 -4.79 -6.25
CA GLY A 487 -9.28 -5.69 -6.45
C GLY A 487 -9.55 -7.13 -5.99
N GLU A 488 -10.57 -7.37 -5.17
CA GLU A 488 -10.91 -8.69 -4.67
C GLU A 488 -11.34 -9.63 -5.81
N PHE A 489 -10.75 -10.82 -5.87
CA PHE A 489 -11.14 -11.88 -6.79
C PHE A 489 -12.18 -12.81 -6.17
N THR A 490 -13.13 -13.26 -7.00
CA THR A 490 -13.98 -14.41 -6.66
C THR A 490 -13.19 -15.71 -6.73
N VAL A 491 -13.75 -16.81 -6.20
CA VAL A 491 -13.11 -18.13 -6.27
C VAL A 491 -12.86 -18.53 -7.73
N GLU A 492 -13.81 -18.30 -8.63
CA GLU A 492 -13.70 -18.58 -10.05
C GLU A 492 -12.60 -17.74 -10.72
N GLU A 493 -12.49 -16.46 -10.37
CA GLU A 493 -11.45 -15.55 -10.86
C GLU A 493 -10.05 -15.96 -10.36
N ILE A 494 -9.93 -16.46 -9.12
CA ILE A 494 -8.67 -17.00 -8.59
C ILE A 494 -8.27 -18.27 -9.35
N GLU A 495 -9.22 -19.18 -9.61
CA GLU A 495 -8.93 -20.40 -10.35
C GLU A 495 -8.50 -20.12 -11.80
N ASP A 496 -9.14 -19.17 -12.48
CA ASP A 496 -8.76 -18.69 -13.81
C ASP A 496 -7.35 -18.08 -13.80
N LEU A 497 -7.04 -17.24 -12.80
CA LEU A 497 -5.70 -16.68 -12.62
C LEU A 497 -4.64 -17.79 -12.50
N LEU A 498 -4.87 -18.79 -11.65
CA LEU A 498 -3.90 -19.86 -11.41
C LEU A 498 -3.66 -20.71 -12.67
N GLU A 499 -4.69 -21.02 -13.44
CA GLU A 499 -4.53 -21.73 -14.72
C GLU A 499 -3.71 -20.92 -15.72
N LYS A 500 -3.98 -19.61 -15.80
CA LYS A 500 -3.24 -18.68 -16.65
C LYS A 500 -1.77 -18.54 -16.25
N LEU A 501 -1.48 -18.41 -14.96
CA LEU A 501 -0.11 -18.35 -14.44
C LEU A 501 0.64 -19.67 -14.67
N LYS A 502 -0.03 -20.81 -14.54
CA LYS A 502 0.55 -22.12 -14.85
C LYS A 502 0.87 -22.25 -16.34
N LYS A 503 -0.03 -21.82 -17.22
CA LYS A 503 0.20 -21.80 -18.68
C LYS A 503 1.38 -20.90 -19.06
N ALA A 504 1.57 -19.79 -18.36
CA ALA A 504 2.70 -18.88 -18.53
C ALA A 504 4.02 -19.37 -17.87
N ASN A 505 4.04 -20.57 -17.26
CA ASN A 505 5.18 -21.13 -16.52
C ASN A 505 5.68 -20.25 -15.36
N LEU A 506 4.78 -19.50 -14.72
CA LEU A 506 5.11 -18.64 -13.57
C LEU A 506 4.89 -19.31 -12.22
N ILE A 507 4.01 -20.31 -12.18
CA ILE A 507 3.73 -21.13 -11.00
C ILE A 507 3.64 -22.60 -11.40
N GLU A 508 3.82 -23.49 -10.42
CA GLU A 508 3.61 -24.93 -10.60
C GLU A 508 2.72 -25.49 -9.49
N TYR A 509 1.85 -26.42 -9.86
CA TYR A 509 1.12 -27.29 -8.93
C TYR A 509 0.88 -28.65 -9.59
N ARG A 510 1.11 -29.71 -8.82
CA ARG A 510 1.13 -31.11 -9.27
C ARG A 510 -0.26 -31.72 -9.41
N ASP A 511 -1.17 -31.35 -8.53
CA ASP A 511 -2.51 -31.92 -8.46
C ASP A 511 -3.58 -30.89 -8.02
N ALA A 512 -4.85 -31.33 -8.02
CA ALA A 512 -5.99 -30.52 -7.62
C ALA A 512 -5.96 -30.13 -6.12
N GLY A 513 -5.31 -30.93 -5.27
CA GLY A 513 -5.15 -30.62 -3.84
C GLY A 513 -4.18 -29.46 -3.61
N GLU A 514 -3.06 -29.44 -4.33
CA GLU A 514 -2.08 -28.33 -4.31
C GLU A 514 -2.70 -27.05 -4.90
N LYS A 515 -3.47 -27.15 -6.00
CA LYS A 515 -4.26 -26.02 -6.51
C LYS A 515 -5.24 -25.49 -5.45
N LYS A 516 -5.99 -26.36 -4.80
CA LYS A 516 -6.96 -25.97 -3.75
C LYS A 516 -6.27 -25.27 -2.57
N ARG A 517 -5.08 -25.72 -2.19
CA ARG A 517 -4.26 -25.03 -1.16
C ARG A 517 -3.86 -23.62 -1.59
N LEU A 518 -3.46 -23.42 -2.84
CA LEU A 518 -3.15 -22.08 -3.37
C LEU A 518 -4.38 -21.17 -3.39
N VAL A 519 -5.55 -21.69 -3.78
CA VAL A 519 -6.83 -20.95 -3.71
C VAL A 519 -7.12 -20.53 -2.27
N SER A 520 -7.08 -21.47 -1.30
CA SER A 520 -7.27 -21.14 0.11
C SER A 520 -6.25 -20.12 0.61
N LYS A 521 -4.99 -20.21 0.18
CA LYS A 521 -3.96 -19.23 0.53
C LYS A 521 -4.28 -17.84 0.01
N ILE A 522 -4.69 -17.70 -1.25
CA ILE A 522 -5.07 -16.40 -1.82
C ILE A 522 -6.28 -15.81 -1.09
N MET A 523 -7.27 -16.64 -0.75
CA MET A 523 -8.46 -16.20 -0.02
C MET A 523 -8.16 -15.78 1.42
N GLU A 524 -7.46 -16.61 2.19
CA GLU A 524 -7.27 -16.43 3.63
C GLU A 524 -6.06 -15.57 3.98
N GLU A 525 -4.92 -15.79 3.29
CA GLU A 525 -3.69 -15.05 3.59
C GLU A 525 -3.56 -13.75 2.81
N TYR A 526 -4.15 -13.64 1.60
CA TYR A 526 -4.03 -12.45 0.74
C TYR A 526 -5.35 -11.68 0.58
N ASN A 527 -6.39 -12.05 1.34
CA ASN A 527 -7.73 -11.44 1.31
C ASN A 527 -8.36 -11.39 -0.09
N SER A 528 -8.06 -12.37 -0.94
CA SER A 528 -8.43 -12.40 -2.36
C SER A 528 -7.95 -11.21 -3.18
N ASP A 529 -7.02 -10.38 -2.70
CA ASP A 529 -6.58 -9.19 -3.44
C ASP A 529 -5.70 -9.54 -4.64
N SER A 530 -6.08 -9.06 -5.82
CA SER A 530 -5.41 -9.37 -7.08
C SER A 530 -3.93 -8.95 -7.11
N PHE A 531 -3.63 -7.75 -6.61
CA PHE A 531 -2.28 -7.21 -6.61
C PHE A 531 -1.39 -7.96 -5.61
N VAL A 532 -1.88 -8.21 -4.40
CA VAL A 532 -1.14 -8.98 -3.38
C VAL A 532 -0.90 -10.41 -3.86
N ALA A 533 -1.90 -11.05 -4.48
CA ALA A 533 -1.77 -12.40 -5.01
C ALA A 533 -0.68 -12.48 -6.10
N LEU A 534 -0.66 -11.55 -7.06
CA LEU A 534 0.38 -11.49 -8.10
C LEU A 534 1.76 -11.19 -7.50
N MET A 535 1.87 -10.21 -6.61
CA MET A 535 3.13 -9.83 -5.96
C MET A 535 3.70 -10.97 -5.09
N ALA A 536 2.85 -11.77 -4.46
CA ALA A 536 3.27 -12.91 -3.65
C ALA A 536 3.61 -14.15 -4.49
N SER A 537 2.95 -14.34 -5.64
CA SER A 537 3.09 -15.54 -6.47
C SER A 537 4.19 -15.43 -7.53
N ILE A 538 4.50 -14.22 -7.99
CA ILE A 538 5.44 -13.98 -9.09
C ILE A 538 6.74 -13.38 -8.57
N THR A 539 7.87 -14.00 -8.92
CA THR A 539 9.19 -13.47 -8.60
C THR A 539 9.70 -12.57 -9.73
N SER A 540 10.44 -11.51 -9.37
CA SER A 540 11.10 -10.60 -10.32
C SER A 540 10.19 -9.82 -11.28
N GLY A 541 8.95 -9.50 -10.87
CA GLY A 541 8.04 -8.61 -11.61
C GLY A 541 8.24 -7.12 -11.30
N ARG A 542 7.58 -6.26 -12.08
CA ARG A 542 7.52 -4.80 -11.88
C ARG A 542 6.59 -4.36 -10.73
N HIS A 543 5.77 -5.26 -10.19
CA HIS A 543 4.81 -4.99 -9.11
C HIS A 543 5.41 -4.22 -7.93
N GLU A 544 6.66 -4.54 -7.54
CA GLU A 544 7.34 -3.83 -6.45
C GLU A 544 7.74 -2.40 -6.87
N ASN A 545 8.13 -2.18 -8.12
CA ASN A 545 8.39 -0.84 -8.66
C ASN A 545 7.10 -0.02 -8.73
N ASP A 546 5.99 -0.61 -9.16
CA ASP A 546 4.70 0.08 -9.21
C ASP A 546 4.25 0.54 -7.81
N LEU A 547 4.46 -0.30 -6.80
CA LEU A 547 4.21 0.03 -5.40
C LEU A 547 5.11 1.18 -4.91
N ILE A 548 6.39 1.18 -5.30
CA ILE A 548 7.36 2.23 -4.99
C ILE A 548 6.95 3.56 -5.65
N ASP A 549 6.57 3.52 -6.92
CA ASP A 549 6.16 4.70 -7.67
C ASP A 549 4.87 5.28 -7.11
N CYS A 550 3.92 4.43 -6.73
CA CYS A 550 2.71 4.85 -6.01
C CYS A 550 3.04 5.60 -4.71
N TYR A 551 4.01 5.11 -3.94
CA TYR A 551 4.45 5.77 -2.71
C TYR A 551 5.19 7.09 -2.99
N ASN A 552 6.07 7.12 -4.00
CA ASN A 552 6.86 8.30 -4.35
C ASN A 552 6.01 9.49 -4.82
N GLN A 553 4.82 9.23 -5.35
CA GLN A 553 3.88 10.27 -5.79
C GLN A 553 3.08 10.92 -4.66
N LEU A 554 3.11 10.35 -3.45
CA LEU A 554 2.48 10.93 -2.26
C LEU A 554 3.27 12.14 -1.74
N SER A 555 2.60 13.08 -1.06
CA SER A 555 3.28 14.14 -0.29
C SER A 555 4.17 13.56 0.81
N LYS A 556 5.13 14.35 1.31
CA LYS A 556 6.05 13.90 2.38
C LYS A 556 5.29 13.51 3.67
N GLU A 557 4.19 14.20 3.94
CA GLU A 557 3.33 13.95 5.10
C GLU A 557 2.54 12.64 4.93
N ALA A 558 1.96 12.39 3.75
CA ALA A 558 1.32 11.12 3.42
C ALA A 558 2.33 9.95 3.46
N GLN A 559 3.53 10.15 2.92
CA GLN A 559 4.63 9.20 2.94
C GLN A 559 5.02 8.79 4.37
N GLN A 560 5.11 9.77 5.29
CA GLN A 560 5.39 9.50 6.71
C GLN A 560 4.24 8.75 7.38
N ALA A 561 3.00 9.20 7.20
CA ALA A 561 1.82 8.55 7.77
C ALA A 561 1.72 7.08 7.34
N PHE A 562 1.99 6.82 6.06
CA PHE A 562 2.04 5.48 5.51
C PHE A 562 3.15 4.64 6.13
N LEU A 563 4.37 5.16 6.26
CA LEU A 563 5.49 4.41 6.88
C LEU A 563 5.21 4.04 8.33
N TYR A 564 4.69 4.96 9.15
CA TYR A 564 4.33 4.63 10.54
C TYR A 564 3.26 3.54 10.60
N THR A 565 2.24 3.63 9.74
CA THR A 565 1.19 2.62 9.64
C THR A 565 1.76 1.27 9.18
N ALA A 566 2.66 1.27 8.20
CA ALA A 566 3.31 0.07 7.69
C ALA A 566 4.22 -0.62 8.73
N LEU A 567 4.93 0.14 9.56
CA LEU A 567 5.80 -0.39 10.61
C LEU A 567 5.06 -1.23 11.66
N LEU A 568 3.77 -0.94 11.91
CA LEU A 568 2.89 -1.78 12.73
C LEU A 568 2.23 -2.89 11.91
N HIS A 569 1.67 -2.55 10.74
CA HIS A 569 0.85 -3.48 9.97
C HIS A 569 1.64 -4.67 9.41
N LYS A 570 2.96 -4.52 9.18
CA LYS A 570 3.84 -5.66 8.84
C LYS A 570 3.83 -6.76 9.91
N HIS A 571 3.55 -6.41 11.17
CA HIS A 571 3.39 -7.33 12.30
C HIS A 571 1.92 -7.66 12.60
N LYS A 572 0.99 -7.35 11.68
CA LYS A 572 -0.46 -7.50 11.84
C LYS A 572 -1.04 -6.66 12.98
N LEU A 573 -0.38 -5.57 13.35
CA LEU A 573 -0.87 -4.60 14.34
C LEU A 573 -1.47 -3.39 13.61
N LEU A 574 -2.66 -2.98 14.01
CA LEU A 574 -3.32 -1.80 13.46
C LEU A 574 -2.80 -0.52 14.13
N MET A 575 -2.74 0.58 13.38
CA MET A 575 -2.28 1.88 13.87
C MET A 575 -3.46 2.69 14.42
N PRO A 576 -3.55 2.98 15.74
CA PRO A 576 -4.60 3.85 16.26
C PRO A 576 -4.48 5.28 15.71
N ALA A 577 -5.62 5.92 15.45
CA ALA A 577 -5.63 7.30 14.96
C ALA A 577 -4.91 8.29 15.88
N SER A 578 -5.09 8.16 17.20
CA SER A 578 -4.43 9.01 18.18
C SER A 578 -2.91 8.85 18.14
N TRP A 579 -2.40 7.61 18.02
CA TRP A 579 -0.96 7.36 17.96
C TRP A 579 -0.36 7.89 16.65
N LEU A 580 -1.05 7.72 15.53
CA LEU A 580 -0.64 8.30 14.26
C LEU A 580 -0.57 9.83 14.32
N LYS A 581 -1.59 10.47 14.91
CA LYS A 581 -1.66 11.93 15.10
C LYS A 581 -0.44 12.48 15.84
N GLN A 582 0.05 11.80 16.87
CA GLN A 582 1.22 12.25 17.64
C GLN A 582 2.54 12.19 16.85
N ASN A 583 2.61 11.36 15.80
CA ASN A 583 3.82 11.15 15.01
C ASN A 583 3.91 12.04 13.76
N ILE A 584 2.82 12.70 13.38
CA ILE A 584 2.72 13.53 12.17
C ILE A 584 2.85 15.02 12.53
N LYS A 585 3.57 15.78 11.71
CA LYS A 585 3.80 17.22 11.87
C LYS A 585 2.82 18.07 11.06
N MET A 586 1.53 17.72 11.08
CA MET A 586 0.46 18.40 10.34
C MET A 586 -0.76 18.55 11.25
N ASP A 587 -1.51 19.64 11.09
CA ASP A 587 -2.79 19.79 11.77
C ASP A 587 -3.73 18.63 11.41
N TRP A 588 -4.54 18.17 12.37
CA TRP A 588 -5.31 16.94 12.17
C TRP A 588 -6.48 17.11 11.21
N ASP A 589 -7.13 18.28 11.19
CA ASP A 589 -8.23 18.55 10.26
C ASP A 589 -7.70 18.73 8.83
N GLU A 590 -6.54 19.38 8.71
CA GLU A 590 -5.80 19.44 7.45
C GLU A 590 -5.37 18.04 6.98
N PHE A 591 -4.86 17.20 7.89
CA PHE A 591 -4.47 15.83 7.59
C PHE A 591 -5.65 14.97 7.12
N ILE A 592 -6.82 15.08 7.76
CA ILE A 592 -8.02 14.37 7.33
C ILE A 592 -8.43 14.80 5.91
N SER A 593 -8.48 16.11 5.66
CA SER A 593 -8.99 16.63 4.38
C SER A 593 -8.04 16.40 3.21
N LYS A 594 -6.75 16.66 3.38
CA LYS A 594 -5.74 16.57 2.30
C LYS A 594 -5.12 15.19 2.17
N ILE A 595 -4.91 14.48 3.27
CA ILE A 595 -4.26 13.17 3.25
C ILE A 595 -5.31 12.07 3.26
N ILE A 596 -6.08 11.89 4.33
CA ILE A 596 -6.98 10.73 4.47
C ILE A 596 -8.06 10.69 3.38
N LYS A 597 -8.73 11.83 3.11
CA LYS A 597 -9.81 11.91 2.13
C LYS A 597 -9.34 12.05 0.68
N ALA A 598 -8.08 12.40 0.44
CA ALA A 598 -7.52 12.57 -0.89
C ALA A 598 -6.28 11.70 -1.12
N GLU A 599 -5.05 12.16 -0.82
CA GLU A 599 -3.82 11.46 -1.24
C GLU A 599 -3.67 10.02 -0.70
N GLY A 600 -4.15 9.78 0.52
CA GLY A 600 -4.13 8.50 1.22
C GLY A 600 -5.38 7.65 0.98
N LYS A 601 -6.36 8.09 0.18
CA LYS A 601 -7.57 7.30 -0.11
C LYS A 601 -7.19 5.98 -0.78
N GLY A 602 -7.67 4.86 -0.25
CA GLY A 602 -7.33 3.51 -0.73
C GLY A 602 -5.99 2.95 -0.25
N ILE A 603 -5.09 3.83 0.21
CA ILE A 603 -3.74 3.47 0.65
C ILE A 603 -3.66 3.40 2.19
N LEU A 604 -4.17 4.43 2.87
CA LEU A 604 -4.36 4.50 4.33
C LEU A 604 -5.80 4.12 4.65
N ILE A 605 -6.04 2.82 4.78
CA ILE A 605 -7.38 2.28 4.97
C ILE A 605 -7.80 2.51 6.42
N GLN A 606 -8.96 3.16 6.57
CA GLN A 606 -9.61 3.38 7.86
C GLN A 606 -10.39 2.13 8.27
N GLU A 607 -10.14 1.63 9.48
CA GLU A 607 -10.83 0.51 10.08
C GLU A 607 -11.52 0.97 11.36
N PHE A 608 -12.85 0.94 11.34
CA PHE A 608 -13.68 1.28 12.49
C PHE A 608 -13.98 0.01 13.28
N VAL A 609 -13.49 -0.03 14.52
CA VAL A 609 -13.69 -1.15 15.44
C VAL A 609 -14.73 -0.71 16.48
N PRO A 610 -15.80 -1.49 16.71
CA PRO A 610 -16.73 -1.22 17.81
C PRO A 610 -15.96 -1.19 19.13
N SER A 611 -15.93 -0.01 19.76
CA SER A 611 -15.20 0.21 21.00
C SER A 611 -16.15 0.74 22.08
N HIS A 612 -15.73 0.63 23.35
CA HIS A 612 -16.48 1.16 24.49
C HIS A 612 -15.64 2.18 25.25
N GLY A 613 -16.28 3.25 25.71
CA GLY A 613 -15.64 4.29 26.52
C GLY A 613 -14.59 5.08 25.73
N THR A 614 -13.36 5.14 26.25
CA THR A 614 -12.23 5.91 25.69
C THR A 614 -11.30 5.07 24.81
N GLN A 615 -11.70 3.83 24.48
CA GLN A 615 -10.91 2.98 23.59
C GLN A 615 -10.92 3.53 22.16
N PRO A 616 -9.79 3.45 21.42
CA PRO A 616 -9.76 3.89 20.04
C PRO A 616 -10.78 3.08 19.21
N ASP A 617 -11.60 3.79 18.46
CA ASP A 617 -12.59 3.28 17.51
C ASP A 617 -12.07 3.32 16.08
N LEU A 618 -11.17 4.27 15.77
CA LEU A 618 -10.55 4.44 14.45
C LEU A 618 -9.10 3.96 14.43
N TYR A 619 -8.83 3.02 13.53
CA TYR A 619 -7.50 2.54 13.21
C TYR A 619 -7.16 2.74 11.73
N PHE A 620 -5.87 2.72 11.44
CA PHE A 620 -5.30 2.77 10.11
C PHE A 620 -4.53 1.49 9.82
N LYS A 621 -4.64 1.02 8.58
CA LYS A 621 -3.81 -0.06 8.05
C LYS A 621 -3.43 0.22 6.60
N THR A 622 -2.38 -0.46 6.15
CA THR A 622 -2.13 -0.56 4.72
C THR A 622 -3.03 -1.65 4.11
N LYS A 623 -3.07 -1.75 2.79
CA LYS A 623 -3.83 -2.79 2.09
C LYS A 623 -3.55 -4.21 2.57
N HIS A 624 -2.29 -4.53 2.86
CA HIS A 624 -1.88 -5.86 3.32
C HIS A 624 -0.56 -5.81 4.11
N PRO A 625 -0.34 -6.68 5.13
CA PRO A 625 0.94 -6.77 5.84
C PRO A 625 2.15 -7.00 4.92
N LEU A 626 1.99 -7.76 3.84
CA LEU A 626 3.05 -7.99 2.84
C LEU A 626 3.46 -6.69 2.13
N ILE A 627 2.49 -5.84 1.79
CA ILE A 627 2.76 -4.52 1.19
C ILE A 627 3.51 -3.63 2.18
N ALA A 628 3.09 -3.64 3.44
CA ALA A 628 3.77 -2.91 4.51
C ALA A 628 5.22 -3.37 4.68
N GLU A 629 5.46 -4.67 4.69
CA GLU A 629 6.79 -5.26 4.81
C GLU A 629 7.71 -4.86 3.65
N ARG A 630 7.25 -5.01 2.40
CA ARG A 630 8.01 -4.67 1.20
C ARG A 630 8.40 -3.19 1.18
N LEU A 631 7.46 -2.30 1.48
CA LEU A 631 7.72 -0.87 1.53
C LEU A 631 8.69 -0.47 2.65
N VAL A 632 8.53 -1.02 3.86
CA VAL A 632 9.47 -0.76 4.96
C VAL A 632 10.87 -1.22 4.61
N ASN A 633 11.01 -2.42 4.02
CA ASN A 633 12.32 -2.95 3.60
C ASN A 633 12.95 -2.12 2.48
N ARG A 634 12.15 -1.51 1.60
CA ARG A 634 12.66 -0.68 0.50
C ARG A 634 13.06 0.73 0.94
N PHE A 635 12.21 1.41 1.70
CA PHE A 635 12.39 2.82 2.04
C PHE A 635 13.15 3.03 3.36
N ILE A 636 13.13 2.04 4.25
CA ILE A 636 13.89 2.02 5.50
C ILE A 636 14.70 0.72 5.59
N PRO A 637 15.61 0.42 4.62
CA PRO A 637 16.33 -0.86 4.58
C PRO A 637 17.28 -1.05 5.76
N ASN A 638 17.82 0.07 6.26
CA ASN A 638 18.73 0.05 7.41
C ASN A 638 17.94 -0.23 8.70
N LYS A 639 18.24 -1.36 9.34
CA LYS A 639 17.64 -1.76 10.62
C LYS A 639 17.85 -0.74 11.74
N ASP A 640 18.96 -0.02 11.78
CA ASP A 640 19.17 1.07 12.74
C ASP A 640 18.23 2.25 12.50
N LYS A 641 17.91 2.55 11.24
CA LYS A 641 16.89 3.54 10.92
C LYS A 641 15.49 3.05 11.31
N GLN A 642 15.14 1.79 11.01
CA GLN A 642 13.86 1.22 11.47
C GLN A 642 13.74 1.29 12.99
N PHE A 643 14.82 0.95 13.71
CA PHE A 643 14.91 1.07 15.15
C PHE A 643 14.63 2.50 15.63
N GLN A 644 15.22 3.53 15.00
CA GLN A 644 14.97 4.94 15.34
C GLN A 644 13.48 5.33 15.17
N PHE A 645 12.82 4.83 14.12
CA PHE A 645 11.38 5.05 13.94
C PHE A 645 10.56 4.38 15.07
N TYR A 646 10.85 3.13 15.41
CA TYR A 646 10.18 2.46 16.53
C TYR A 646 10.43 3.15 17.86
N GLU A 647 11.65 3.60 18.12
CA GLU A 647 12.01 4.34 19.33
C GLU A 647 11.22 5.66 19.42
N GLN A 648 11.12 6.41 18.32
CA GLN A 648 10.33 7.63 18.25
C GLN A 648 8.84 7.36 18.51
N MET A 649 8.27 6.35 17.85
CA MET A 649 6.87 5.98 18.02
C MET A 649 6.53 5.66 19.48
N LEU A 650 7.39 4.89 20.15
CA LEU A 650 7.20 4.51 21.56
C LEU A 650 7.37 5.69 22.53
N LYS A 651 8.25 6.67 22.23
CA LYS A 651 8.36 7.91 23.04
C LYS A 651 7.14 8.81 22.93
N GLN A 652 6.38 8.70 21.84
CA GLN A 652 5.20 9.52 21.55
C GLN A 652 3.88 8.78 21.81
N ILE A 653 3.92 7.54 22.31
CA ILE A 653 2.72 6.78 22.59
C ILE A 653 1.90 7.44 23.72
N GLU A 654 0.57 7.42 23.59
CA GLU A 654 -0.31 7.94 24.63
C GLU A 654 -0.53 6.92 25.74
N HIS A 655 -0.69 7.40 26.96
CA HIS A 655 -1.02 6.56 28.11
C HIS A 655 -2.41 5.94 27.95
N GLY A 656 -2.50 4.62 28.12
CA GLY A 656 -3.78 3.90 28.12
C GLY A 656 -3.61 2.40 27.92
N GLN A 657 -4.59 1.61 28.39
CA GLN A 657 -4.53 0.15 28.34
C GLN A 657 -4.37 -0.41 26.92
N THR A 658 -5.07 0.18 25.93
CA THR A 658 -4.94 -0.23 24.52
C THR A 658 -3.55 0.07 23.97
N SER A 659 -2.99 1.24 24.30
CA SER A 659 -1.62 1.61 23.91
C SER A 659 -0.60 0.65 24.49
N SER A 660 -0.73 0.30 25.77
CA SER A 660 0.12 -0.67 26.46
C SER A 660 0.03 -2.06 25.83
N TYR A 661 -1.17 -2.51 25.49
CA TYR A 661 -1.39 -3.76 24.78
C TYR A 661 -0.67 -3.77 23.41
N LEU A 662 -0.83 -2.70 22.62
CA LEU A 662 -0.17 -2.56 21.32
C LEU A 662 1.35 -2.50 21.45
N ALA A 663 1.89 -1.70 22.37
CA ALA A 663 3.32 -1.61 22.63
C ALA A 663 3.91 -2.96 23.03
N ASN A 664 3.25 -3.69 23.94
CA ASN A 664 3.69 -5.02 24.35
C ASN A 664 3.71 -6.02 23.19
N ASN A 665 2.67 -6.01 22.34
CA ASN A 665 2.63 -6.91 21.18
C ASN A 665 3.68 -6.55 20.13
N LEU A 666 3.92 -5.25 19.90
CA LEU A 666 4.99 -4.78 19.03
C LEU A 666 6.35 -5.24 19.54
N LEU A 667 6.69 -4.97 20.80
CA LEU A 667 7.97 -5.35 21.41
C LEU A 667 8.18 -6.87 21.38
N ARG A 668 7.12 -7.66 21.60
CA ARG A 668 7.17 -9.12 21.47
C ARG A 668 7.41 -9.58 20.04
N ALA A 669 6.76 -8.96 19.05
CA ALA A 669 6.98 -9.28 17.65
C ALA A 669 8.42 -8.98 17.21
N LEU A 670 8.94 -7.81 17.60
CA LEU A 670 10.32 -7.41 17.32
C LEU A 670 11.35 -8.34 17.96
N GLY A 671 11.09 -8.81 19.20
CA GLY A 671 11.96 -9.76 19.90
C GLY A 671 11.92 -11.19 19.34
N ARG A 672 10.73 -11.70 18.96
CA ARG A 672 10.57 -13.08 18.43
C ARG A 672 11.22 -13.29 17.07
N ASN A 673 11.15 -12.29 16.20
CA ASN A 673 11.72 -12.39 14.85
C ASN A 673 13.26 -12.29 14.85
N SER A 674 13.90 -12.11 16.01
CA SER A 674 15.35 -11.84 16.13
C SER A 674 15.83 -10.69 15.21
N GLU A 675 14.92 -9.78 14.85
CA GLU A 675 15.19 -8.66 13.94
C GLU A 675 16.16 -7.65 14.56
N TYR A 676 16.20 -7.59 15.89
CA TYR A 676 16.99 -6.65 16.68
C TYR A 676 17.71 -7.38 17.81
N ASN A 677 18.89 -6.88 18.16
CA ASN A 677 19.64 -7.43 19.29
C ASN A 677 18.99 -7.03 20.63
N ASN A 678 19.37 -7.72 21.71
CA ASN A 678 18.82 -7.48 23.04
C ASN A 678 18.99 -6.03 23.51
N THR A 679 20.11 -5.39 23.20
CA THR A 679 20.39 -3.99 23.57
C THR A 679 19.44 -3.00 22.90
N GLN A 680 19.05 -3.26 21.64
CA GLN A 680 18.04 -2.47 20.95
C GLN A 680 16.67 -2.69 21.57
N ILE A 681 16.27 -3.94 21.82
CA ILE A 681 14.99 -4.23 22.48
C ILE A 681 14.91 -3.57 23.87
N ASP A 682 15.99 -3.61 24.64
CA ASP A 682 16.11 -2.94 25.93
C ASP A 682 15.81 -1.44 25.82
N LYS A 683 16.40 -0.77 24.83
CA LYS A 683 16.16 0.66 24.57
C LYS A 683 14.72 0.95 24.17
N LEU A 684 14.05 0.07 23.44
CA LEU A 684 12.64 0.27 23.08
C LEU A 684 11.71 0.15 24.30
N TYR A 685 11.99 -0.78 25.21
CA TYR A 685 11.31 -0.83 26.50
C TYR A 685 11.54 0.44 27.33
N ASP A 686 12.79 0.91 27.39
CA ASP A 686 13.16 2.15 28.07
C ASP A 686 12.42 3.38 27.45
N ALA A 687 12.25 3.40 26.12
CA ALA A 687 11.49 4.42 25.40
C ALA A 687 10.00 4.39 25.75
N GLY A 688 9.35 3.21 25.70
CA GLY A 688 7.93 3.07 26.04
C GLY A 688 7.62 3.41 27.50
N TYR A 689 8.55 3.12 28.42
CA TYR A 689 8.42 3.46 29.84
C TYR A 689 8.23 4.96 30.10
N THR A 690 8.75 5.84 29.23
CA THR A 690 8.58 7.30 29.38
C THR A 690 7.13 7.78 29.36
N LYS A 691 6.22 6.97 28.79
CA LYS A 691 4.79 7.28 28.67
C LYS A 691 3.87 6.26 29.32
N LEU A 692 4.34 5.02 29.46
CA LEU A 692 3.56 3.89 29.97
C LEU A 692 4.03 3.44 31.36
N SER A 693 4.69 4.33 32.12
CA SER A 693 5.20 4.02 33.46
C SER A 693 4.11 3.63 34.46
N ASP A 694 2.87 4.03 34.21
CA ASP A 694 1.74 3.86 35.14
C ASP A 694 0.76 2.79 34.63
N ASP A 695 1.11 2.05 33.58
CA ASP A 695 0.31 0.90 33.12
C ASP A 695 0.85 -0.40 33.71
N PRO A 696 0.07 -1.12 34.55
CA PRO A 696 0.55 -2.33 35.21
C PRO A 696 1.02 -3.42 34.24
N TYR A 697 0.35 -3.59 33.10
CA TYR A 697 0.65 -4.67 32.17
C TYR A 697 1.85 -4.35 31.27
N PHE A 698 2.10 -3.08 30.97
CA PHE A 698 3.38 -2.65 30.40
C PHE A 698 4.53 -2.92 31.38
N LEU A 699 4.40 -2.49 32.64
CA LEU A 699 5.41 -2.73 33.68
C LEU A 699 5.71 -4.21 33.88
N LEU A 700 4.69 -5.08 33.83
CA LEU A 700 4.86 -6.53 33.91
C LEU A 700 5.78 -7.08 32.81
N ASN A 701 5.59 -6.63 31.56
CA ASN A 701 6.44 -7.04 30.44
C ASN A 701 7.82 -6.39 30.50
N TYR A 702 7.92 -5.14 30.95
CA TYR A 702 9.19 -4.46 31.11
C TYR A 702 10.04 -5.13 32.21
N ALA A 703 9.43 -5.57 33.30
CA ALA A 703 10.10 -6.34 34.34
C ALA A 703 10.71 -7.66 33.81
N ILE A 704 10.04 -8.32 32.85
CA ILE A 704 10.58 -9.51 32.16
C ILE A 704 11.81 -9.13 31.32
N ASN A 705 11.75 -8.02 30.59
CA ASN A 705 12.90 -7.52 29.84
C ASN A 705 14.07 -7.20 30.79
N LEU A 706 13.84 -6.49 31.89
CA LEU A 706 14.85 -6.18 32.90
C LEU A 706 15.46 -7.43 33.55
N GLN A 707 14.65 -8.47 33.80
CA GLN A 707 15.13 -9.77 34.28
C GLN A 707 16.16 -10.36 33.30
N ASN A 708 15.86 -10.32 32.00
CA ASN A 708 16.73 -10.86 30.95
C ASN A 708 18.06 -10.11 30.79
N ARG A 709 18.20 -8.89 31.34
CA ARG A 709 19.47 -8.15 31.37
C ARG A 709 20.49 -8.74 32.36
N LYS A 710 20.07 -9.63 33.27
CA LYS A 710 20.94 -10.39 34.21
C LYS A 710 21.89 -9.54 35.06
N THR A 711 21.47 -8.34 35.46
CA THR A 711 22.24 -7.50 36.40
C THR A 711 21.44 -7.25 37.67
N LYS A 712 22.11 -7.16 38.83
CA LYS A 712 21.45 -6.86 40.11
C LYS A 712 20.66 -5.55 40.06
N ALA A 713 21.21 -4.53 39.41
CA ALA A 713 20.55 -3.23 39.26
C ALA A 713 19.24 -3.34 38.45
N SER A 714 19.26 -4.06 37.33
CA SER A 714 18.06 -4.28 36.50
C SER A 714 17.01 -5.12 37.22
N VAL A 715 17.40 -6.18 37.93
CA VAL A 715 16.46 -7.04 38.66
C VAL A 715 15.83 -6.30 39.84
N LYS A 716 16.59 -5.49 40.61
CA LYS A 716 16.03 -4.62 41.66
C LYS A 716 15.02 -3.64 41.08
N LYS A 717 15.38 -2.95 40.00
CA LYS A 717 14.49 -2.03 39.29
C LYS A 717 13.20 -2.74 38.82
N ALA A 718 13.31 -3.99 38.36
CA ALA A 718 12.15 -4.79 37.98
C ALA A 718 11.24 -5.12 39.16
N ILE A 719 11.80 -5.42 40.34
CA ILE A 719 11.03 -5.66 41.57
C ILE A 719 10.27 -4.38 41.97
N ASP A 720 10.95 -3.23 41.95
CA ASP A 720 10.32 -1.93 42.28
C ASP A 720 9.15 -1.62 41.34
N TYR A 721 9.30 -1.91 40.05
CA TYR A 721 8.24 -1.73 39.05
C TYR A 721 7.07 -2.67 39.25
N ILE A 722 7.31 -3.94 39.61
CA ILE A 722 6.23 -4.87 39.92
C ILE A 722 5.50 -4.45 41.20
N LEU A 723 6.21 -4.01 42.24
CA LEU A 723 5.60 -3.51 43.47
C LEU A 723 4.71 -2.28 43.20
N TYR A 724 5.21 -1.34 42.41
CA TYR A 724 4.42 -0.18 41.99
C TYR A 724 3.18 -0.60 41.18
N ALA A 725 3.36 -1.49 40.20
CA ALA A 725 2.26 -2.00 39.39
C ALA A 725 1.19 -2.72 40.21
N GLU A 726 1.58 -3.48 41.23
CA GLU A 726 0.64 -4.13 42.16
C GLU A 726 -0.14 -3.10 42.98
N GLY A 727 0.47 -1.97 43.35
CA GLY A 727 -0.20 -0.85 44.02
C GLY A 727 -1.26 -0.14 43.16
N LEU A 728 -1.23 -0.34 41.84
CA LEU A 728 -2.20 0.22 40.90
C LEU A 728 -3.39 -0.71 40.63
N LEU A 729 -3.41 -1.92 41.20
CA LEU A 729 -4.47 -2.91 40.99
C LEU A 729 -5.39 -3.00 42.20
N ASP A 730 -6.71 -3.09 41.96
CA ASP A 730 -7.72 -3.20 43.02
C ASP A 730 -7.72 -4.57 43.73
N TYR A 731 -7.03 -5.56 43.17
CA TYR A 731 -6.97 -6.92 43.71
C TYR A 731 -5.60 -7.54 43.50
N ARG A 732 -5.29 -8.56 44.32
CA ARG A 732 -4.07 -9.35 44.21
C ARG A 732 -4.06 -10.17 42.93
N ASN A 733 -3.21 -9.79 41.98
CA ASN A 733 -3.11 -10.49 40.71
C ASN A 733 -1.99 -11.55 40.72
N HIS A 734 -2.38 -12.81 40.54
CA HIS A 734 -1.46 -13.95 40.55
C HIS A 734 -0.29 -13.82 39.55
N ARG A 735 -0.44 -13.13 38.41
CA ARG A 735 0.63 -12.97 37.41
C ARG A 735 1.77 -12.08 37.92
N PHE A 736 1.42 -11.02 38.65
CA PHE A 736 2.38 -10.07 39.24
C PHE A 736 3.12 -10.72 40.40
N ILE A 737 2.40 -11.43 41.27
CA ILE A 737 2.97 -12.20 42.37
C ILE A 737 3.99 -13.21 41.87
N HIS A 738 3.64 -13.99 40.84
CA HIS A 738 4.57 -14.94 40.22
C HIS A 738 5.81 -14.24 39.65
N ARG A 739 5.63 -13.10 38.95
CA ARG A 739 6.75 -12.36 38.39
C ARG A 739 7.68 -11.84 39.48
N ARG A 740 7.13 -11.30 40.56
CA ARG A 740 7.88 -10.85 41.74
C ARG A 740 8.65 -12.00 42.38
N ALA A 741 8.05 -13.18 42.51
CA ALA A 741 8.72 -14.39 43.00
C ALA A 741 9.93 -14.76 42.13
N ALA A 742 9.73 -14.83 40.81
CA ALA A 742 10.80 -15.16 39.86
C ALA A 742 11.95 -14.12 39.87
N LEU A 743 11.64 -12.83 40.06
CA LEU A 743 12.65 -11.78 40.18
C LEU A 743 13.46 -11.89 41.47
N ASN A 744 12.81 -12.14 42.60
CA ASN A 744 13.51 -12.38 43.87
C ASN A 744 14.41 -13.62 43.78
N PHE A 745 13.93 -14.70 43.14
CA PHE A 745 14.75 -15.89 42.91
C PHE A 745 15.95 -15.59 42.01
N GLU A 746 15.78 -14.82 40.93
CA GLU A 746 16.90 -14.39 40.09
C GLU A 746 17.91 -13.54 40.86
N LEU A 747 17.43 -12.63 41.70
CA LEU A 747 18.27 -11.76 42.52
C LEU A 747 19.06 -12.57 43.56
N ALA A 748 18.44 -13.58 44.19
CA ALA A 748 19.12 -14.48 45.11
C ALA A 748 20.30 -15.21 44.46
N LYS A 749 20.12 -15.72 43.24
CA LYS A 749 21.19 -16.37 42.47
C LYS A 749 22.34 -15.41 42.16
N LEU A 750 22.05 -14.15 41.85
CA LEU A 750 23.08 -13.15 41.59
C LEU A 750 23.88 -12.81 42.86
N TYR A 751 23.23 -12.70 44.02
CA TYR A 751 23.92 -12.50 45.29
C TYR A 751 24.74 -13.73 45.71
N PHE A 752 24.24 -14.93 45.46
CA PHE A 752 24.93 -16.18 45.82
C PHE A 752 26.33 -16.28 45.19
N VAL A 753 26.49 -15.78 43.97
CA VAL A 753 27.80 -15.78 43.27
C VAL A 753 28.82 -14.84 43.91
N GLU A 754 28.36 -13.80 44.63
CA GLU A 754 29.22 -12.75 45.17
C GLU A 754 29.40 -12.83 46.70
N GLU A 755 28.53 -13.56 47.40
CA GLU A 755 28.46 -13.58 48.86
C GLU A 755 29.19 -14.77 49.47
N ASN A 756 30.10 -14.48 50.41
CA ASN A 756 30.69 -15.51 51.28
C ASN A 756 29.77 -15.91 52.43
N GLN A 757 28.87 -15.01 52.85
CA GLN A 757 27.82 -15.25 53.84
C GLN A 757 26.49 -14.95 53.20
N LEU A 758 25.60 -15.96 53.15
CA LEU A 758 24.37 -15.97 52.35
C LEU A 758 23.24 -15.09 52.91
N ASN A 759 23.55 -13.90 53.42
CA ASN A 759 22.58 -13.02 54.07
C ASN A 759 21.50 -12.54 53.11
N TYR A 760 21.90 -11.97 51.96
CA TYR A 760 20.92 -11.47 51.00
C TYR A 760 20.36 -12.61 50.15
N THR A 761 21.19 -13.62 49.82
CA THR A 761 20.71 -14.85 49.17
C THR A 761 19.54 -15.47 49.93
N ASN A 762 19.68 -15.70 51.23
CA ASN A 762 18.61 -16.31 52.05
C ASN A 762 17.38 -15.40 52.17
N PHE A 763 17.58 -14.09 52.31
CA PHE A 763 16.47 -13.12 52.34
C PHE A 763 15.62 -13.20 51.06
N TYR A 764 16.26 -13.12 49.88
CA TYR A 764 15.54 -13.12 48.61
C TYR A 764 14.96 -14.49 48.23
N ILE A 765 15.57 -15.58 48.68
CA ILE A 765 15.00 -16.93 48.59
C ILE A 765 13.71 -17.02 49.39
N LYS A 766 13.72 -16.53 50.63
CA LYS A 766 12.55 -16.60 51.51
C LYS A 766 11.39 -15.79 50.92
N GLU A 767 11.67 -14.59 50.44
CA GLU A 767 10.70 -13.77 49.71
C GLU A 767 10.15 -14.49 48.47
N ALA A 768 11.01 -15.11 47.66
CA ALA A 768 10.55 -15.85 46.48
C ALA A 768 9.68 -17.07 46.85
N GLU A 769 10.06 -17.84 47.86
CA GLU A 769 9.33 -19.01 48.37
C GLU A 769 7.93 -18.62 48.86
N ASP A 770 7.83 -17.59 49.71
CA ASP A 770 6.54 -17.12 50.25
C ASP A 770 5.60 -16.64 49.12
N LEU A 771 6.16 -16.02 48.07
CA LEU A 771 5.39 -15.59 46.89
C LEU A 771 4.98 -16.74 45.97
N PHE A 772 5.80 -17.78 45.81
CA PHE A 772 5.42 -18.96 45.06
C PHE A 772 4.31 -19.76 45.76
N VAL A 773 4.38 -19.87 47.09
CA VAL A 773 3.29 -20.44 47.90
C VAL A 773 2.00 -19.63 47.69
N LEU A 774 2.08 -18.30 47.80
CA LEU A 774 0.92 -17.45 47.55
C LEU A 774 0.38 -17.58 46.12
N LYS A 775 1.26 -17.70 45.11
CA LYS A 775 0.87 -17.92 43.71
C LYS A 775 0.08 -19.22 43.55
N GLN A 776 0.54 -20.31 44.16
CA GLN A 776 -0.14 -21.60 44.12
C GLN A 776 -1.50 -21.52 44.81
N LEU A 777 -1.60 -20.82 45.94
CA LEU A 777 -2.86 -20.63 46.66
C LEU A 777 -3.88 -19.79 45.88
N LEU A 778 -3.44 -18.86 45.02
CA LEU A 778 -4.35 -18.04 44.22
C LEU A 778 -4.78 -18.72 42.92
N ASP A 779 -3.90 -19.51 42.31
CA ASP A 779 -4.11 -20.10 40.99
C ASP A 779 -3.39 -21.46 40.89
N PRO A 780 -3.94 -22.52 41.52
CA PRO A 780 -3.31 -23.84 41.58
C PRO A 780 -3.39 -24.61 40.26
N PHE A 781 -4.15 -24.14 39.27
CA PHE A 781 -4.38 -24.86 38.01
C PHE A 781 -3.42 -24.45 36.88
N SER A 782 -2.51 -23.51 37.15
CA SER A 782 -1.51 -23.04 36.17
C SER A 782 -0.17 -23.73 36.36
N ALA A 783 0.46 -24.18 35.26
CA ALA A 783 1.83 -24.73 35.29
C ALA A 783 2.84 -23.78 35.96
N PHE A 784 2.66 -22.47 35.79
CA PHE A 784 3.54 -21.45 36.39
C PHE A 784 3.51 -21.44 37.92
N SER A 785 2.51 -22.02 38.57
CA SER A 785 2.48 -22.17 40.04
C SER A 785 3.48 -23.19 40.56
N TYR A 786 4.00 -24.05 39.69
CA TYR A 786 4.86 -25.16 40.07
C TYR A 786 6.26 -25.03 39.47
N VAL A 787 6.35 -24.60 38.20
CA VAL A 787 7.60 -24.68 37.43
C VAL A 787 8.76 -23.93 38.09
N ASP A 788 8.59 -22.64 38.35
CA ASP A 788 9.69 -21.84 38.93
C ASP A 788 9.85 -22.07 40.44
N TYR A 789 8.81 -22.58 41.11
CA TYR A 789 8.89 -22.97 42.52
C TYR A 789 9.73 -24.24 42.71
N ILE A 790 9.48 -25.29 41.92
CA ILE A 790 10.28 -26.52 41.94
C ILE A 790 11.74 -26.21 41.59
N LYS A 791 11.99 -25.36 40.58
CA LYS A 791 13.36 -24.92 40.24
C LYS A 791 14.05 -24.21 41.41
N LEU A 792 13.33 -23.37 42.16
CA LEU A 792 13.88 -22.71 43.35
C LEU A 792 14.30 -23.75 44.38
N ILE A 793 13.45 -24.72 44.70
CA ILE A 793 13.75 -25.72 45.74
C ILE A 793 14.90 -26.64 45.30
N VAL A 794 14.91 -27.09 44.03
CA VAL A 794 16.03 -27.90 43.51
C VAL A 794 17.33 -27.08 43.55
N TRP A 795 17.30 -25.81 43.16
CA TRP A 795 18.47 -24.94 43.22
C TRP A 795 18.95 -24.74 44.67
N GLN A 796 18.04 -24.55 45.63
CA GLN A 796 18.38 -24.49 47.07
C GLN A 796 19.13 -25.77 47.49
N LEU A 797 18.60 -26.94 47.14
CA LEU A 797 19.19 -28.23 47.49
C LEU A 797 20.56 -28.49 46.84
N GLU A 798 20.81 -27.91 45.68
CA GLU A 798 22.11 -28.04 44.98
C GLU A 798 23.17 -27.05 45.49
N ASN A 799 22.78 -25.90 46.04
CA ASN A 799 23.69 -24.77 46.27
C ASN A 799 23.80 -24.32 47.74
N ILE A 800 22.84 -24.69 48.59
CA ILE A 800 22.80 -24.29 50.01
C ILE A 800 22.94 -25.54 50.88
N GLU A 801 23.79 -25.44 51.89
CA GLU A 801 23.97 -26.49 52.88
C GLU A 801 22.78 -26.52 53.84
N TYR A 802 22.10 -27.66 53.89
CA TYR A 802 20.97 -27.95 54.78
C TYR A 802 21.28 -29.19 55.60
N ASP A 803 20.68 -29.28 56.79
CA ASP A 803 20.68 -30.54 57.50
C ASP A 803 19.87 -31.60 56.74
N ILE A 804 20.10 -32.87 57.09
CA ILE A 804 19.46 -33.99 56.38
C ILE A 804 17.93 -33.98 56.53
N GLU A 805 17.39 -33.40 57.61
CA GLU A 805 15.95 -33.32 57.85
C GLU A 805 15.30 -32.30 56.92
N ASP A 806 15.85 -31.09 56.84
CA ASP A 806 15.43 -30.00 55.94
C ASP A 806 15.46 -30.45 54.47
N VAL A 807 16.48 -31.21 54.09
CA VAL A 807 16.58 -31.81 52.76
C VAL A 807 15.38 -32.70 52.49
N MET A 808 15.08 -33.63 53.40
CA MET A 808 14.01 -34.60 53.18
C MET A 808 12.66 -33.90 53.12
N GLN A 809 12.44 -32.88 53.95
CA GLN A 809 11.25 -32.03 53.88
C GLN A 809 11.11 -31.35 52.51
N LYS A 810 12.21 -30.79 51.97
CA LYS A 810 12.22 -30.18 50.63
C LYS A 810 12.01 -31.20 49.51
N GLN A 811 12.55 -32.42 49.63
CA GLN A 811 12.27 -33.53 48.69
C GLN A 811 10.79 -33.92 48.69
N ILE A 812 10.20 -34.07 49.88
CA ILE A 812 8.77 -34.33 50.04
C ILE A 812 7.93 -33.22 49.42
N LEU A 813 8.32 -31.95 49.63
CA LEU A 813 7.65 -30.81 49.02
C LEU A 813 7.72 -30.86 47.49
N ILE A 814 8.88 -31.14 46.90
CA ILE A 814 9.03 -31.29 45.43
C ILE A 814 8.11 -32.39 44.90
N GLU A 815 8.08 -33.56 45.54
CA GLU A 815 7.22 -34.68 45.14
C GLU A 815 5.73 -34.34 45.27
N ASP A 816 5.34 -33.58 46.31
CA ASP A 816 3.96 -33.12 46.46
C ASP A 816 3.57 -32.06 45.42
N LEU A 817 4.49 -31.17 45.05
CA LEU A 817 4.30 -30.20 43.97
C LEU A 817 4.12 -30.90 42.62
N PHE A 818 4.93 -31.92 42.30
CA PHE A 818 4.75 -32.73 41.08
C PHE A 818 3.40 -33.44 41.07
N ASP A 819 3.03 -34.07 42.17
CA ASP A 819 1.75 -34.75 42.30
C ASP A 819 0.56 -33.79 42.11
N LEU A 820 0.62 -32.59 42.70
CA LEU A 820 -0.44 -31.59 42.52
C LEU A 820 -0.48 -31.07 41.09
N ALA A 821 0.69 -30.76 40.51
CA ALA A 821 0.80 -30.25 39.14
C ALA A 821 0.23 -31.24 38.11
N ASN A 822 0.62 -32.52 38.19
CA ASN A 822 0.16 -33.58 37.28
C ASN A 822 -1.35 -33.83 37.36
N ARG A 823 -2.00 -33.43 38.46
CA ARG A 823 -3.44 -33.61 38.66
C ARG A 823 -4.27 -32.38 38.34
N THR A 824 -3.71 -31.18 38.53
CA THR A 824 -4.48 -29.93 38.52
C THR A 824 -4.15 -29.00 37.35
N VAL A 825 -3.11 -29.26 36.57
CA VAL A 825 -2.72 -28.39 35.45
C VAL A 825 -3.29 -28.90 34.13
N THR A 826 -3.92 -28.01 33.36
CA THR A 826 -4.49 -28.29 32.03
C THR A 826 -3.48 -28.13 30.90
N ASP A 827 -2.66 -27.07 30.99
CA ASP A 827 -1.87 -26.55 29.87
C ASP A 827 -0.38 -26.52 30.23
N ASP A 828 0.50 -26.58 29.21
CA ASP A 828 1.96 -26.54 29.37
C ASP A 828 2.54 -27.68 30.26
N ILE A 829 1.87 -28.83 30.36
CA ILE A 829 2.32 -30.01 31.15
C ILE A 829 3.75 -30.44 30.78
N ILE A 830 4.15 -30.30 29.52
CA ILE A 830 5.50 -30.58 29.01
C ILE A 830 6.59 -29.87 29.85
N ARG A 831 6.30 -28.66 30.36
CA ARG A 831 7.24 -27.93 31.22
C ARG A 831 7.42 -28.60 32.57
N ILE A 832 6.35 -29.16 33.14
CA ILE A 832 6.39 -29.91 34.39
C ILE A 832 7.17 -31.22 34.17
N ASP A 833 6.90 -31.94 33.08
CA ASP A 833 7.60 -33.19 32.74
C ASP A 833 9.11 -32.96 32.61
N SER A 834 9.52 -31.85 31.97
CA SER A 834 10.94 -31.51 31.82
C SER A 834 11.67 -31.32 33.15
N LEU A 835 10.96 -30.96 34.23
CA LEU A 835 11.53 -30.79 35.56
C LEU A 835 11.75 -32.12 36.29
N GLN A 836 11.04 -33.19 35.91
CA GLN A 836 11.27 -34.51 36.50
C GLN A 836 12.69 -34.99 36.21
N THR A 837 13.21 -34.72 35.00
CA THR A 837 14.61 -35.01 34.65
C THR A 837 15.59 -34.18 35.49
N LEU A 838 15.29 -32.89 35.71
CA LEU A 838 16.11 -32.02 36.58
C LEU A 838 16.18 -32.58 38.01
N TYR A 839 15.04 -32.97 38.58
CA TYR A 839 14.98 -33.52 39.93
C TYR A 839 15.64 -34.90 40.02
N ALA A 840 15.43 -35.79 39.04
CA ALA A 840 16.09 -37.10 39.00
C ALA A 840 17.62 -36.98 38.93
N ASN A 841 18.14 -36.02 38.15
CA ASN A 841 19.58 -35.75 38.09
C ASN A 841 20.14 -35.28 39.44
N TYR A 842 19.40 -34.44 40.16
CA TYR A 842 19.76 -34.04 41.52
C TYR A 842 19.81 -35.26 42.45
N LEU A 843 18.79 -36.12 42.43
CA LEU A 843 18.74 -37.33 43.25
C LEU A 843 19.92 -38.26 42.97
N ASN A 844 20.24 -38.53 41.69
CA ASN A 844 21.36 -39.39 41.30
C ASN A 844 22.72 -38.87 41.79
N LYS A 845 22.95 -37.55 41.70
CA LYS A 845 24.17 -36.93 42.22
C LYS A 845 24.27 -37.09 43.74
N ARG A 846 23.15 -36.88 44.44
CA ARG A 846 23.10 -36.92 45.90
C ARG A 846 23.28 -38.32 46.47
N THR A 847 22.83 -39.34 45.76
CA THR A 847 23.01 -40.73 46.20
C THR A 847 24.41 -41.29 45.91
N ASP A 848 25.37 -40.48 45.43
CA ASP A 848 26.67 -40.93 44.91
C ASP A 848 26.52 -41.99 43.80
N ASN A 849 25.49 -41.90 42.98
CA ASN A 849 25.06 -42.92 42.02
C ASN A 849 24.70 -44.29 42.64
N LYS A 850 24.48 -44.38 43.96
CA LYS A 850 23.83 -45.54 44.59
C LYS A 850 22.34 -45.57 44.22
N ASP A 851 21.76 -46.76 44.33
CA ASP A 851 20.33 -46.96 44.18
C ASP A 851 19.54 -46.08 45.19
N TYR A 852 18.60 -45.27 44.69
CA TYR A 852 17.86 -44.31 45.51
C TYR A 852 17.07 -45.00 46.63
N LYS A 853 16.56 -46.21 46.40
CA LYS A 853 15.88 -46.99 47.46
C LYS A 853 16.85 -47.35 48.57
N GLN A 854 18.07 -47.78 48.24
CA GLN A 854 19.08 -48.11 49.25
C GLN A 854 19.39 -46.90 50.13
N TYR A 855 19.53 -45.70 49.54
CA TYR A 855 19.72 -44.46 50.30
C TYR A 855 18.54 -44.20 51.26
N LEU A 856 17.31 -44.37 50.81
CA LEU A 856 16.13 -44.18 51.66
C LEU A 856 16.02 -45.25 52.76
N ASP A 857 16.39 -46.50 52.48
CA ASP A 857 16.42 -47.60 53.46
C ASP A 857 17.43 -47.32 54.59
N GLU A 858 18.58 -46.71 54.29
CA GLU A 858 19.57 -46.26 55.28
C GLU A 858 18.99 -45.17 56.18
N LEU A 859 18.32 -44.17 55.60
CA LEU A 859 17.67 -43.09 56.34
C LEU A 859 16.51 -43.59 57.21
N TYR A 860 15.77 -44.60 56.74
CA TYR A 860 14.68 -45.23 57.47
C TYR A 860 15.13 -45.90 58.79
N GLN A 861 16.40 -46.32 58.89
CA GLN A 861 16.93 -46.88 60.14
C GLN A 861 17.07 -45.84 61.25
N ASN A 862 17.14 -44.55 60.92
CA ASN A 862 17.25 -43.49 61.90
C ASN A 862 15.85 -43.07 62.39
N ALA A 863 15.58 -43.26 63.70
CA ALA A 863 14.28 -42.94 64.30
C ALA A 863 13.82 -41.49 64.07
N ARG A 864 14.74 -40.51 64.04
CA ARG A 864 14.40 -39.10 63.79
C ARG A 864 14.00 -38.84 62.34
N LEU A 865 14.62 -39.54 61.39
CA LEU A 865 14.40 -39.34 59.94
C LEU A 865 13.34 -40.26 59.36
N ARG A 866 12.98 -41.31 60.10
CA ARG A 866 12.02 -42.33 59.72
C ARG A 866 10.68 -41.78 59.24
N PRO A 867 10.04 -40.77 59.87
CA PRO A 867 8.79 -40.20 59.37
C PRO A 867 8.90 -39.71 57.91
N TYR A 868 9.99 -39.02 57.57
CA TYR A 868 10.25 -38.51 56.23
C TYR A 868 10.65 -39.63 55.26
N ALA A 869 11.46 -40.59 55.73
CA ALA A 869 11.88 -41.74 54.92
C ALA A 869 10.67 -42.60 54.51
N CYS A 870 9.69 -42.80 55.41
CA CYS A 870 8.45 -43.50 55.11
C CYS A 870 7.67 -42.84 53.96
N ILE A 871 7.58 -41.50 53.95
CA ILE A 871 6.89 -40.76 52.88
C ILE A 871 7.59 -40.97 51.54
N LEU A 872 8.91 -40.79 51.51
CA LEU A 872 9.71 -40.94 50.28
C LEU A 872 9.73 -42.39 49.78
N LEU A 873 9.86 -43.37 50.68
CA LEU A 873 9.78 -44.80 50.35
C LEU A 873 8.40 -45.18 49.82
N HIS A 874 7.33 -44.67 50.43
CA HIS A 874 5.98 -44.85 49.90
C HIS A 874 5.90 -44.33 48.46
N ASN A 875 6.33 -43.08 48.20
CA ASN A 875 6.24 -42.50 46.86
C ASN A 875 7.09 -43.27 45.84
N TYR A 876 8.28 -43.74 46.24
CA TYR A 876 9.13 -44.61 45.43
C TYR A 876 8.40 -45.92 45.05
N HIS A 877 7.80 -46.60 46.03
CA HIS A 877 7.09 -47.86 45.79
C HIS A 877 5.80 -47.66 45.00
N LEU A 878 5.11 -46.54 45.18
CA LEU A 878 3.92 -46.17 44.40
C LEU A 878 4.26 -46.02 42.90
N GLN A 879 5.38 -45.39 42.57
CA GLN A 879 5.86 -45.28 41.18
C GLN A 879 6.23 -46.64 40.55
N LYS A 880 6.48 -47.66 41.37
CA LYS A 880 6.80 -49.03 40.95
C LYS A 880 5.59 -49.98 41.07
N GLU A 881 4.40 -49.44 41.34
CA GLU A 881 3.15 -50.21 41.49
C GLU A 881 3.22 -51.28 42.60
N ALA A 882 4.05 -51.07 43.62
CA ALA A 882 4.23 -52.00 44.75
C ALA A 882 3.29 -51.67 45.93
N PHE A 883 1.98 -51.83 45.72
CA PHE A 883 0.93 -51.36 46.63
C PHE A 883 0.99 -51.95 48.05
N GLU A 884 1.34 -53.24 48.21
CA GLU A 884 1.49 -53.88 49.53
C GLU A 884 2.52 -53.16 50.41
N LYS A 885 3.61 -52.67 49.79
CA LYS A 885 4.64 -51.90 50.50
C LYS A 885 4.14 -50.51 50.88
N CYS A 886 3.37 -49.85 49.99
CA CYS A 886 2.72 -48.58 50.29
C CYS A 886 1.83 -48.69 51.53
N ASP A 887 0.99 -49.72 51.62
CA ASP A 887 0.07 -49.94 52.75
C ASP A 887 0.81 -50.18 54.08
N SER A 888 1.96 -50.87 54.02
CA SER A 888 2.81 -51.06 55.20
C SER A 888 3.37 -49.74 55.74
N TYR A 889 3.84 -48.86 54.87
CA TYR A 889 4.33 -47.53 55.28
C TYR A 889 3.20 -46.60 55.74
N ILE A 890 2.01 -46.68 55.13
CA ILE A 890 0.83 -45.93 55.61
C ILE A 890 0.50 -46.36 57.04
N SER A 891 0.42 -47.67 57.28
CA SER A 891 0.10 -48.22 58.61
C SER A 891 1.11 -47.78 59.67
N GLU A 892 2.39 -47.71 59.32
CA GLU A 892 3.44 -47.20 60.21
C GLU A 892 3.28 -45.69 60.46
N MET A 893 3.08 -44.90 59.41
CA MET A 893 2.86 -43.44 59.49
C MET A 893 1.65 -43.06 60.35
N GLU A 894 0.61 -43.90 60.44
CA GLU A 894 -0.53 -43.66 61.33
C GLU A 894 -0.13 -43.55 62.81
N SER A 895 1.00 -44.14 63.21
CA SER A 895 1.56 -44.03 64.56
C SER A 895 2.48 -42.82 64.78
N MET A 896 2.78 -42.05 63.72
CA MET A 896 3.74 -40.93 63.72
C MET A 896 3.08 -39.57 63.40
N GLN A 897 1.82 -39.39 63.81
CA GLN A 897 1.02 -38.19 63.50
C GLN A 897 1.47 -36.92 64.25
N GLU A 898 2.41 -37.03 65.19
CA GLU A 898 3.10 -35.88 65.79
C GLU A 898 3.97 -35.13 64.78
N ASN A 899 4.38 -35.79 63.68
CA ASN A 899 5.09 -35.15 62.59
C ASN A 899 4.09 -34.57 61.57
N PHE A 900 4.13 -33.25 61.36
CA PHE A 900 3.16 -32.58 60.48
C PHE A 900 3.33 -32.94 58.99
N GLU A 901 4.53 -33.31 58.51
CA GLU A 901 4.69 -33.83 57.15
C GLU A 901 3.92 -35.15 56.96
N VAL A 902 3.93 -36.00 57.99
CA VAL A 902 3.15 -37.25 58.00
C VAL A 902 1.65 -36.94 57.99
N VAL A 903 1.18 -35.97 58.77
CA VAL A 903 -0.22 -35.53 58.76
C VAL A 903 -0.65 -35.05 57.37
N LYS A 904 0.14 -34.17 56.73
CA LYS A 904 -0.13 -33.67 55.38
C LYS A 904 -0.19 -34.79 54.36
N PHE A 905 0.75 -35.72 54.46
CA PHE A 905 0.84 -36.89 53.58
C PHE A 905 -0.36 -37.82 53.75
N LEU A 906 -0.70 -38.23 54.98
CA LEU A 906 -1.85 -39.08 55.27
C LEU A 906 -3.16 -38.42 54.86
N PHE A 907 -3.32 -37.10 55.08
CA PHE A 907 -4.50 -36.36 54.64
C PHE A 907 -4.70 -36.47 53.12
N LYS A 908 -3.61 -36.36 52.35
CA LYS A 908 -3.62 -36.54 50.89
C LYS A 908 -4.03 -37.96 50.50
N ILE A 909 -3.46 -38.99 51.15
CA ILE A 909 -3.75 -40.39 50.85
C ILE A 909 -5.21 -40.72 51.16
N TYR A 910 -5.70 -40.34 52.35
CA TYR A 910 -7.08 -40.58 52.72
C TYR A 910 -8.07 -39.86 51.78
N GLY A 911 -7.73 -38.64 51.34
CA GLY A 911 -8.54 -37.89 50.39
C GLY A 911 -8.74 -38.58 49.03
N ARG A 912 -7.83 -39.48 48.64
CA ARG A 912 -7.93 -40.23 47.38
C ARG A 912 -8.81 -41.47 47.49
N ASN A 913 -8.91 -42.03 48.69
CA ASN A 913 -9.59 -43.29 48.95
C ASN A 913 -10.90 -43.08 49.74
N LEU A 914 -11.58 -41.96 49.49
CA LEU A 914 -12.83 -41.60 50.19
C LEU A 914 -14.03 -42.49 49.87
N HIS A 915 -13.91 -43.43 48.93
CA HIS A 915 -14.93 -44.47 48.70
C HIS A 915 -15.00 -45.46 49.88
N GLU A 916 -13.90 -45.64 50.62
CA GLU A 916 -13.85 -46.45 51.83
C GLU A 916 -14.35 -45.69 53.07
N ALA A 917 -15.28 -46.30 53.82
CA ALA A 917 -15.88 -45.66 54.99
C ALA A 917 -14.87 -45.36 56.11
N ASN A 918 -13.95 -46.29 56.40
CA ASN A 918 -12.92 -46.10 57.43
C ASN A 918 -11.99 -44.93 57.08
N THR A 919 -11.59 -44.84 55.82
CA THR A 919 -10.75 -43.76 55.31
C THR A 919 -11.43 -42.39 55.40
N ARG A 920 -12.75 -42.31 55.12
CA ARG A 920 -13.54 -41.08 55.37
C ARG A 920 -13.51 -40.65 56.83
N VAL A 921 -13.69 -41.59 57.78
CA VAL A 921 -13.65 -41.29 59.22
C VAL A 921 -12.27 -40.78 59.62
N LYS A 922 -11.19 -41.43 59.15
CA LYS A 922 -9.81 -41.00 59.40
C LYS A 922 -9.56 -39.58 58.87
N LEU A 923 -9.97 -39.29 57.62
CA LEU A 923 -9.83 -37.95 57.03
C LEU A 923 -10.61 -36.87 57.80
N LEU A 924 -11.88 -37.13 58.15
CA LEU A 924 -12.72 -36.16 58.86
C LEU A 924 -12.18 -35.86 60.27
N ARG A 925 -11.67 -36.88 60.98
CA ARG A 925 -11.00 -36.72 62.28
C ARG A 925 -9.72 -35.91 62.14
N MET A 926 -8.85 -36.30 61.22
CA MET A 926 -7.58 -35.61 60.96
C MET A 926 -7.77 -34.13 60.62
N ALA A 927 -8.76 -33.82 59.77
CA ALA A 927 -9.12 -32.44 59.42
C ALA A 927 -9.63 -31.61 60.61
N ARG A 928 -10.22 -32.25 61.63
CA ARG A 928 -10.71 -31.58 62.84
C ARG A 928 -9.58 -31.32 63.83
N GLU A 929 -8.67 -32.29 63.96
CA GLU A 929 -7.53 -32.23 64.90
C GLU A 929 -6.42 -31.30 64.39
N ASN A 930 -6.34 -31.06 63.08
CA ASN A 930 -5.28 -30.28 62.45
C ASN A 930 -5.83 -29.12 61.61
N THR A 931 -6.20 -28.02 62.28
CA THR A 931 -6.80 -26.83 61.62
C THR A 931 -5.88 -26.16 60.59
N GLN A 932 -4.56 -26.37 60.69
CA GLN A 932 -3.58 -25.84 59.74
C GLN A 932 -3.77 -26.39 58.31
N LEU A 933 -4.35 -27.58 58.14
CA LEU A 933 -4.60 -28.19 56.82
C LEU A 933 -5.50 -27.34 55.92
N GLU A 934 -6.48 -26.64 56.50
CA GLU A 934 -7.37 -25.74 55.76
C GLU A 934 -6.62 -24.51 55.24
N LYS A 935 -5.61 -24.04 55.97
CA LYS A 935 -4.82 -22.86 55.62
C LYS A 935 -3.77 -23.16 54.56
N ASP A 936 -3.07 -24.30 54.70
CA ASP A 936 -1.96 -24.68 53.82
C ASP A 936 -2.45 -25.34 52.53
N TYR A 937 -3.57 -26.08 52.58
CA TYR A 937 -4.11 -26.83 51.44
C TYR A 937 -5.61 -26.60 51.22
N PRO A 938 -6.09 -25.34 51.12
CA PRO A 938 -7.51 -25.02 51.07
C PRO A 938 -8.26 -25.74 49.95
N LEU A 939 -7.66 -25.87 48.75
CA LEU A 939 -8.28 -26.59 47.64
C LEU A 939 -8.52 -28.07 47.99
N ARG A 940 -7.47 -28.80 48.40
CA ARG A 940 -7.57 -30.22 48.79
C ARG A 940 -8.52 -30.38 49.98
N PHE A 941 -8.43 -29.49 50.97
CA PHE A 941 -9.25 -29.52 52.18
C PHE A 941 -10.73 -29.47 51.86
N TYR A 942 -11.19 -28.41 51.17
CA TYR A 942 -12.61 -28.26 50.84
C TYR A 942 -13.07 -29.31 49.83
N TYR A 943 -12.22 -29.71 48.88
CA TYR A 943 -12.62 -30.68 47.86
C TYR A 943 -12.77 -32.09 48.43
N PHE A 944 -11.83 -32.54 49.28
CA PHE A 944 -11.96 -33.82 49.97
C PHE A 944 -13.12 -33.83 50.96
N LYS A 945 -13.39 -32.72 51.65
CA LYS A 945 -14.59 -32.57 52.49
C LYS A 945 -15.88 -32.67 51.67
N PHE A 946 -15.93 -32.00 50.51
CA PHE A 946 -17.06 -32.12 49.58
C PHE A 946 -17.28 -33.58 49.14
N ILE A 947 -16.23 -34.29 48.74
CA ILE A 947 -16.31 -35.70 48.34
C ILE A 947 -16.75 -36.57 49.52
N ALA A 948 -16.15 -36.41 50.70
CA ALA A 948 -16.44 -37.20 51.88
C ALA A 948 -17.92 -37.04 52.33
N GLU A 949 -18.41 -35.80 52.42
CA GLU A 949 -19.81 -35.53 52.76
C GLU A 949 -20.77 -36.05 51.68
N SER A 950 -20.39 -35.98 50.40
CA SER A 950 -21.20 -36.52 49.31
C SER A 950 -21.35 -38.05 49.41
N TYR A 951 -20.26 -38.78 49.72
CA TYR A 951 -20.32 -40.22 50.01
C TYR A 951 -21.14 -40.56 51.27
N ASN A 952 -21.24 -39.63 52.22
CA ASN A 952 -22.12 -39.76 53.39
C ASN A 952 -23.56 -39.31 53.11
N PHE A 953 -23.89 -38.99 51.85
CA PHE A 953 -25.19 -38.47 51.42
C PHE A 953 -25.59 -37.13 52.07
N ASN A 954 -24.61 -36.38 52.58
CA ASN A 954 -24.78 -35.05 53.17
C ASN A 954 -24.49 -33.95 52.13
N TYR A 955 -25.37 -33.83 51.14
CA TYR A 955 -25.16 -32.92 50.00
C TYR A 955 -25.22 -31.44 50.37
N PHE A 956 -25.89 -31.08 51.47
CA PHE A 956 -25.97 -29.69 51.94
C PHE A 956 -24.60 -29.18 52.39
N ASP A 957 -23.94 -29.93 53.29
CA ASP A 957 -22.60 -29.57 53.74
C ASP A 957 -21.56 -29.71 52.62
N GLY A 958 -21.70 -30.74 51.77
CA GLY A 958 -20.90 -30.87 50.56
C GLY A 958 -20.95 -29.62 49.68
N LYS A 959 -22.15 -29.05 49.48
CA LYS A 959 -22.34 -27.79 48.73
C LYS A 959 -21.68 -26.59 49.42
N ASN A 960 -21.70 -26.52 50.76
CA ASN A 960 -21.03 -25.43 51.50
C ASN A 960 -19.51 -25.46 51.29
N TYR A 961 -18.89 -26.64 51.28
CA TYR A 961 -17.46 -26.77 50.97
C TYR A 961 -17.15 -26.40 49.52
N LEU A 962 -18.01 -26.80 48.59
CA LEU A 962 -17.87 -26.44 47.18
C LEU A 962 -17.98 -24.92 46.96
N ASN A 963 -18.90 -24.25 47.66
CA ASN A 963 -19.04 -22.79 47.61
C ASN A 963 -17.76 -22.07 48.08
N ASN A 964 -17.04 -22.63 49.06
CA ASN A 964 -15.74 -22.10 49.50
C ASN A 964 -14.66 -22.20 48.42
N ILE A 965 -14.69 -23.24 47.58
CA ILE A 965 -13.80 -23.33 46.41
C ILE A 965 -14.19 -22.26 45.39
N GLN A 966 -15.48 -22.19 45.03
CA GLN A 966 -15.98 -21.27 44.01
C GLN A 966 -15.81 -19.80 44.37
N SER A 967 -15.83 -19.44 45.66
CA SER A 967 -15.61 -18.07 46.11
C SER A 967 -14.13 -17.67 46.17
N ARG A 968 -13.22 -18.64 46.33
CA ARG A 968 -11.78 -18.40 46.48
C ARG A 968 -11.03 -18.41 45.15
N TYR A 969 -11.44 -19.24 44.19
CA TYR A 969 -10.72 -19.43 42.93
C TYR A 969 -11.56 -18.95 41.74
N HIS A 970 -11.03 -17.99 40.98
CA HIS A 970 -11.72 -17.41 39.82
C HIS A 970 -11.70 -18.32 38.59
N ASN A 971 -10.63 -19.11 38.43
CA ASN A 971 -10.47 -20.08 37.34
C ASN A 971 -10.41 -21.47 37.96
N LEU A 972 -11.42 -22.30 37.69
CA LEU A 972 -11.44 -23.71 38.09
C LEU A 972 -11.13 -24.58 36.88
N HIS A 973 -10.32 -25.63 37.06
CA HIS A 973 -10.08 -26.60 36.01
C HIS A 973 -11.39 -27.31 35.65
N PRO A 974 -11.89 -27.20 34.40
CA PRO A 974 -13.21 -27.70 34.03
C PRO A 974 -13.26 -29.23 33.98
N GLU A 975 -12.18 -29.89 33.59
CA GLU A 975 -12.12 -31.36 33.50
C GLU A 975 -11.61 -32.06 34.78
N PHE A 976 -11.12 -31.34 35.79
CA PHE A 976 -10.60 -31.97 37.00
C PHE A 976 -11.75 -32.53 37.85
N HIS A 977 -11.75 -33.85 38.01
CA HIS A 977 -12.75 -34.55 38.78
C HIS A 977 -12.24 -35.89 39.33
N TYR A 978 -12.95 -36.43 40.32
CA TYR A 978 -12.87 -37.84 40.71
C TYR A 978 -14.15 -38.56 40.27
N GLU A 979 -14.03 -39.83 39.88
CA GLU A 979 -15.18 -40.70 39.66
C GLU A 979 -15.75 -41.22 40.99
N TRP A 980 -17.07 -41.39 41.06
CA TRP A 980 -17.72 -42.08 42.16
C TRP A 980 -17.44 -43.57 42.09
N LYS A 981 -16.89 -44.12 43.17
CA LYS A 981 -16.48 -45.52 43.29
C LYS A 981 -17.29 -46.26 44.33
N ASP A 982 -17.38 -47.56 44.18
CA ASP A 982 -17.94 -48.47 45.18
C ASP A 982 -16.88 -48.79 46.26
N PRO A 983 -17.24 -49.54 47.33
CA PRO A 983 -16.29 -49.92 48.38
C PRO A 983 -15.12 -50.81 47.92
N SER A 984 -15.19 -51.41 46.73
CA SER A 984 -14.09 -52.17 46.13
C SER A 984 -13.15 -51.31 45.27
N GLY A 985 -13.48 -50.02 45.11
CA GLY A 985 -12.66 -49.06 44.35
C GLY A 985 -12.98 -49.00 42.86
N GLU A 986 -13.99 -49.75 42.41
CA GLU A 986 -14.49 -49.77 41.04
C GLU A 986 -15.51 -48.65 40.81
N VAL A 987 -15.59 -48.14 39.58
CA VAL A 987 -16.50 -47.03 39.24
C VAL A 987 -17.95 -47.49 39.34
N LEU A 988 -18.74 -46.82 40.18
CA LEU A 988 -20.12 -47.21 40.47
C LEU A 988 -21.07 -46.68 39.38
N LEU A 989 -21.86 -47.59 38.80
CA LEU A 989 -22.95 -47.24 37.88
C LEU A 989 -24.26 -47.07 38.64
N PHE A 990 -24.98 -46.00 38.33
CA PHE A 990 -26.28 -45.69 38.93
C PHE A 990 -27.39 -45.83 37.90
N ASP A 991 -28.50 -46.45 38.32
CA ASP A 991 -29.77 -46.36 37.59
C ASP A 991 -30.43 -45.02 37.90
N ALA A 992 -30.74 -44.27 36.85
CA ALA A 992 -31.24 -42.91 36.97
C ALA A 992 -32.34 -42.59 35.96
N THR A 993 -33.04 -41.50 36.18
CA THR A 993 -34.10 -41.02 35.28
C THR A 993 -33.79 -39.61 34.83
N VAL A 994 -33.96 -39.35 33.53
CA VAL A 994 -33.81 -38.01 32.96
C VAL A 994 -34.97 -37.15 33.44
N VAL A 995 -34.67 -36.04 34.11
CA VAL A 995 -35.65 -35.09 34.63
C VAL A 995 -35.39 -33.68 34.08
N LYS A 996 -36.39 -32.79 34.22
CA LYS A 996 -36.22 -31.36 33.93
C LYS A 996 -35.88 -30.64 35.22
N ASN A 997 -34.81 -29.84 35.22
CA ASN A 997 -34.41 -29.09 36.40
C ASN A 997 -35.43 -27.95 36.68
N PRO A 998 -36.03 -27.83 37.87
CA PRO A 998 -36.96 -26.74 38.18
C PRO A 998 -36.24 -25.38 38.07
N GLY A 999 -36.69 -24.52 37.15
CA GLY A 999 -36.14 -23.16 36.96
C GLY A 999 -35.00 -23.01 35.95
N GLN A 1000 -34.57 -24.07 35.26
CA GLN A 1000 -33.60 -23.99 34.15
C GLN A 1000 -34.13 -24.67 32.89
N ARG A 1001 -33.68 -24.24 31.69
CA ARG A 1001 -34.09 -24.83 30.40
C ARG A 1001 -33.43 -26.20 30.10
N PHE A 1002 -32.54 -26.70 30.97
CA PHE A 1002 -31.68 -27.86 30.71
C PHE A 1002 -32.16 -29.16 31.42
N LYS A 1003 -31.85 -30.31 30.82
CA LYS A 1003 -32.11 -31.66 31.38
C LYS A 1003 -31.14 -31.95 32.55
N ALA A 1004 -31.57 -32.75 33.50
CA ALA A 1004 -30.80 -33.22 34.66
C ALA A 1004 -31.07 -34.70 34.92
N ILE A 1005 -30.33 -35.31 35.85
CA ILE A 1005 -30.44 -36.72 36.19
C ILE A 1005 -30.90 -36.88 37.63
N LYS A 1006 -31.98 -37.63 37.84
CA LYS A 1006 -32.47 -38.00 39.18
C LYS A 1006 -32.11 -39.44 39.49
N ILE A 1007 -31.42 -39.65 40.61
CA ILE A 1007 -30.97 -40.93 41.10
C ILE A 1007 -31.74 -41.21 42.41
N SER A 1008 -32.78 -42.03 42.32
CA SER A 1008 -33.78 -42.16 43.39
C SER A 1008 -33.25 -42.87 44.64
N ASN A 1009 -32.33 -43.83 44.51
CA ASN A 1009 -31.81 -44.62 45.63
C ASN A 1009 -30.94 -43.80 46.60
N ILE A 1010 -30.29 -42.74 46.12
CA ILE A 1010 -29.46 -41.84 46.94
C ILE A 1010 -30.04 -40.42 47.02
N GLN A 1011 -31.31 -40.25 46.61
CA GLN A 1011 -32.07 -38.99 46.64
C GLN A 1011 -31.33 -37.79 46.01
N LEU A 1012 -30.59 -38.02 44.94
CA LEU A 1012 -29.75 -37.01 44.30
C LEU A 1012 -30.35 -36.55 42.97
N THR A 1013 -30.30 -35.24 42.70
CA THR A 1013 -30.47 -34.69 41.35
C THR A 1013 -29.16 -34.04 40.92
N ALA A 1014 -28.50 -34.63 39.93
CA ALA A 1014 -27.22 -34.18 39.41
C ALA A 1014 -27.37 -33.48 38.06
N ARG A 1015 -26.51 -32.51 37.78
CA ARG A 1015 -26.42 -31.87 36.45
C ARG A 1015 -25.67 -32.79 35.50
N LEU A 1016 -26.02 -32.74 34.21
CA LEU A 1016 -25.28 -33.46 33.18
C LEU A 1016 -23.95 -32.78 32.87
N ILE A 1017 -22.90 -33.56 32.60
CA ILE A 1017 -21.67 -33.07 31.98
C ILE A 1017 -22.03 -32.37 30.65
N LYS A 1018 -21.19 -31.46 30.13
CA LYS A 1018 -21.48 -30.77 28.86
C LYS A 1018 -21.44 -31.78 27.70
N GLY A 1019 -22.52 -31.86 26.92
CA GLY A 1019 -22.68 -32.79 25.79
C GLY A 1019 -24.03 -32.63 25.08
N ASN A 1020 -24.23 -33.34 23.97
CA ASN A 1020 -25.51 -33.39 23.27
C ASN A 1020 -26.38 -34.52 23.87
N TYR A 1021 -27.44 -34.14 24.58
CA TYR A 1021 -28.38 -35.07 25.21
C TYR A 1021 -29.80 -34.92 24.64
N ASP A 1022 -29.95 -34.35 23.45
CA ASP A 1022 -31.27 -34.11 22.84
C ASP A 1022 -32.02 -35.41 22.58
N MET A 1023 -31.29 -36.49 22.30
CA MET A 1023 -31.80 -37.85 22.08
C MET A 1023 -32.53 -38.48 23.30
N PHE A 1024 -32.32 -38.00 24.53
CA PHE A 1024 -32.93 -38.59 25.73
C PHE A 1024 -34.18 -37.82 26.15
N SER A 1025 -35.36 -38.47 26.16
CA SER A 1025 -36.60 -37.82 26.59
C SER A 1025 -36.67 -37.69 28.12
N VAL A 1026 -37.41 -36.69 28.61
CA VAL A 1026 -37.68 -36.58 30.05
C VAL A 1026 -38.52 -37.79 30.47
N GLY A 1027 -38.06 -38.53 31.47
CA GLY A 1027 -38.64 -39.80 31.92
C GLY A 1027 -37.86 -41.03 31.48
N SER A 1028 -36.91 -40.93 30.53
CA SER A 1028 -36.08 -42.06 30.12
C SER A 1028 -35.25 -42.60 31.28
N LYS A 1029 -35.19 -43.93 31.42
CA LYS A 1029 -34.24 -44.61 32.32
C LYS A 1029 -32.88 -44.75 31.65
N VAL A 1030 -31.84 -44.37 32.37
CA VAL A 1030 -30.46 -44.37 31.88
C VAL A 1030 -29.52 -44.89 32.95
N LYS A 1031 -28.39 -45.48 32.52
CA LYS A 1031 -27.25 -45.74 33.39
C LYS A 1031 -26.25 -44.61 33.31
N ILE A 1032 -25.82 -44.14 34.47
CA ILE A 1032 -24.94 -43.00 34.59
C ILE A 1032 -23.75 -43.29 35.49
N LYS A 1033 -22.64 -42.58 35.24
CA LYS A 1033 -21.55 -42.37 36.19
C LYS A 1033 -21.73 -41.04 36.91
N LEU A 1034 -21.29 -40.98 38.16
CA LEU A 1034 -21.18 -39.74 38.92
C LEU A 1034 -19.73 -39.29 39.02
N HIS A 1035 -19.52 -37.98 38.89
CA HIS A 1035 -18.21 -37.34 38.89
C HIS A 1035 -18.23 -36.16 39.85
N PHE A 1036 -17.25 -36.11 40.75
CA PHE A 1036 -17.04 -35.01 41.67
C PHE A 1036 -16.25 -33.90 40.96
N TYR A 1037 -16.90 -32.90 40.37
CA TYR A 1037 -16.20 -31.75 39.80
C TYR A 1037 -16.02 -30.63 40.85
N LEU A 1038 -15.07 -29.71 40.59
CA LEU A 1038 -14.87 -28.50 41.42
C LEU A 1038 -16.05 -27.52 41.41
N TYR A 1039 -17.01 -27.73 40.51
CA TYR A 1039 -18.23 -26.95 40.41
C TYR A 1039 -19.51 -27.75 40.70
N GLY A 1040 -19.38 -29.02 41.11
CA GLY A 1040 -20.51 -29.82 41.61
C GLY A 1040 -20.43 -31.29 41.27
N LEU A 1041 -21.43 -32.04 41.75
CA LEU A 1041 -21.62 -33.43 41.40
C LEU A 1041 -22.35 -33.52 40.05
N MET A 1042 -21.68 -34.11 39.06
CA MET A 1042 -22.16 -34.18 37.67
C MET A 1042 -22.39 -35.64 37.26
N ALA A 1043 -23.34 -35.85 36.35
CA ALA A 1043 -23.67 -37.15 35.80
C ALA A 1043 -23.25 -37.27 34.33
N GLU A 1044 -22.63 -38.40 33.98
CA GLU A 1044 -22.35 -38.83 32.60
C GLU A 1044 -23.31 -39.95 32.22
N ILE A 1045 -24.04 -39.83 31.11
CA ILE A 1045 -24.88 -40.93 30.61
C ILE A 1045 -24.02 -41.86 29.77
N ILE A 1046 -24.01 -43.15 30.12
CA ILE A 1046 -23.22 -44.17 29.42
C ILE A 1046 -24.08 -45.07 28.54
N GLN A 1047 -25.30 -45.40 28.99
CA GLN A 1047 -26.21 -46.31 28.29
C GLN A 1047 -27.68 -45.97 28.56
N THR A 1048 -28.56 -46.23 27.60
CA THR A 1048 -30.02 -46.32 27.79
C THR A 1048 -30.40 -47.71 28.24
N THR A 1049 -31.22 -47.81 29.28
CA THR A 1049 -31.73 -49.10 29.80
C THR A 1049 -32.91 -49.66 29.00
N GLU A 1050 -33.23 -49.11 27.83
CA GLU A 1050 -34.26 -49.65 26.93
C GLU A 1050 -33.62 -50.31 25.71
N ASN A 1051 -33.37 -51.62 25.85
CA ASN A 1051 -33.61 -52.65 24.85
C ASN A 1051 -33.60 -54.01 25.57
N SER A 1052 -34.65 -54.23 26.36
CA SER A 1052 -35.01 -55.57 26.84
C SER A 1052 -36.50 -55.56 27.14
N HIS A 1053 -37.31 -55.81 26.10
CA HIS A 1053 -38.49 -56.67 26.10
C HIS A 1053 -39.12 -56.63 24.69
N GLU A 1054 -39.42 -57.83 24.20
CA GLU A 1054 -40.16 -58.27 22.99
C GLU A 1054 -40.92 -57.25 22.15
#